data_AF-A0A1U7M526-F1
#
_entry.id   AF-A0A1U7M526-F1
#
_cell.length_a   1.000
_cell.length_b   1.000
_cell.length_c   1.000
_cell.angle_alpha   90.00
_cell.angle_beta   90.00
_cell.angle_gamma   90.00
#
_symmetry.space_group_name_H-M   'P 1'
#
loop_
_entity.id
_entity.type
_entity.pdbx_description
1 polymer ?
#
loop_
_entity_poly.entity_id
_entity_poly.type
_entity_poly.pdbx_seq_one_letter_code
_entity_poly.pdbx_strand_id
1 'polypeptide(L)'
;MKQFSKFLAILLILAMVVPGIVNVSLANTNNPSEDNNLGETHIEIKEAQQNEGDKEIEKVSPQETVSDIKEEDTQSVEQNKVEEAPLNQETIQKEPLKAALNINNDIERLKGSDRIKTAIEISKRAYKDGTANTLVLAGYNGSADALTGTILAKAKNAPVLISPKQQLSNEIKVEIKRLGVNTVYILGGETTVPLSIENELKALKLNVKRVSGDNRYKTAVEIANEITSKKQVFLTQGMKVLPNGEQDALADALAIGPVSAKKNMPVLLTQTDKLPKETKEAIIKFGVTDITIVGGKVAVSAAVETELKSMKVNVTRVEGNNRYDTAIKIAKKYFSKPENLVVANGQRDADALVGGYFSDKNNAPILLTSTNHIDIEALKYVKDSQVKPIVLGGETAVSAKVFKEVKDAKDGIINETPVAPEPVVPEPKPEPKPEPKPEPTPTPTPEPEPVVPEPTPTPKPEPVKPGKPIVCLDYGHGGNDPGAGYQGRKEKEDTIATGKLIAANLRRHGVTVDETRSSDKTMSLDERAKFANKKNYNYFISLHRNAFVPEKAHGVETWVSNPSSAKSKALAQSIQKNLVEVGFNDRGVKAKNFYVLKYTKAPAVLIELGFIDHTKDNLLYDLKQIQIVKGVTSAILGELGIQYKN
;
A
#
# COMPACT_ATOMS: atom_id res chain seq x y z
N MET A 1 -20.15 -42.34 65.08
CA MET A 1 -19.54 -41.02 64.78
C MET A 1 -20.52 -40.32 63.84
N LYS A 2 -21.14 -39.18 64.19
CA LYS A 2 -20.58 -37.80 64.30
C LYS A 2 -20.06 -37.29 62.93
N GLN A 3 -20.49 -36.14 62.39
CA GLN A 3 -21.49 -35.18 62.88
C GLN A 3 -22.08 -34.26 61.76
N PHE A 4 -23.34 -33.84 61.92
CA PHE A 4 -24.04 -32.58 61.57
C PHE A 4 -23.32 -31.54 60.66
N SER A 5 -23.90 -30.87 59.64
CA SER A 5 -25.27 -30.45 59.23
C SER A 5 -25.80 -29.10 59.79
N LYS A 6 -26.54 -28.35 58.93
CA LYS A 6 -27.58 -27.31 59.24
C LYS A 6 -27.08 -25.91 59.70
N PHE A 7 -27.77 -24.76 59.51
CA PHE A 7 -28.87 -24.30 58.60
C PHE A 7 -29.14 -22.77 58.82
N LEU A 8 -29.96 -22.11 57.97
CA LEU A 8 -30.63 -20.78 58.20
C LEU A 8 -29.67 -19.55 58.30
N ALA A 9 -30.06 -18.25 58.27
CA ALA A 9 -31.36 -17.51 58.24
C ALA A 9 -31.19 -16.10 57.56
N ILE A 10 -32.20 -15.48 56.91
CA ILE A 10 -33.10 -14.35 57.39
C ILE A 10 -32.38 -12.98 57.63
N LEU A 11 -32.89 -11.76 57.28
CA LEU A 11 -34.03 -11.26 56.47
C LEU A 11 -34.08 -9.68 56.45
N LEU A 12 -34.49 -9.04 55.33
CA LEU A 12 -35.13 -7.69 55.15
C LEU A 12 -34.49 -6.32 55.57
N ILE A 13 -34.89 -5.27 54.80
CA ILE A 13 -35.38 -3.90 55.19
C ILE A 13 -34.45 -2.64 55.19
N LEU A 14 -34.91 -1.62 54.42
CA LEU A 14 -34.72 -0.12 54.45
C LEU A 14 -33.29 0.51 54.50
N ALA A 15 -33.11 1.85 54.35
CA ALA A 15 -33.55 2.81 53.31
C ALA A 15 -33.00 4.25 53.55
N MET A 16 -32.83 5.01 52.45
CA MET A 16 -32.85 6.50 52.36
C MET A 16 -31.76 7.37 53.05
N VAL A 17 -31.77 8.66 52.68
CA VAL A 17 -31.02 9.84 53.21
C VAL A 17 -29.50 9.83 52.91
N VAL A 18 -28.92 10.59 51.96
CA VAL A 18 -28.91 12.05 51.60
C VAL A 18 -27.78 12.82 52.35
N PRO A 19 -27.03 13.76 51.70
CA PRO A 19 -25.62 14.00 52.04
C PRO A 19 -25.25 15.42 52.57
N GLY A 20 -23.98 15.54 52.99
CA GLY A 20 -23.17 16.75 53.23
C GLY A 20 -21.69 16.31 53.29
N ILE A 21 -20.62 17.13 53.29
CA ILE A 21 -20.32 18.52 53.68
C ILE A 21 -19.08 18.89 52.77
N VAL A 22 -19.05 19.96 51.95
CA VAL A 22 -18.72 21.38 52.26
C VAL A 22 -17.33 21.53 52.94
N ASN A 23 -16.40 22.45 52.65
CA ASN A 23 -16.06 23.39 51.56
C ASN A 23 -14.68 24.04 51.98
N VAL A 24 -14.09 24.97 51.20
CA VAL A 24 -13.00 25.93 51.61
C VAL A 24 -11.62 25.29 51.88
N SER A 25 -10.44 25.94 51.70
CA SER A 25 -9.95 26.99 50.79
C SER A 25 -8.44 27.21 51.10
N LEU A 26 -7.63 27.73 50.14
CA LEU A 26 -6.79 28.95 50.30
C LEU A 26 -5.68 29.04 49.22
N ALA A 27 -5.27 30.28 48.94
CA ALA A 27 -4.13 30.65 48.09
C ALA A 27 -2.81 30.71 48.92
N ASN A 28 -1.63 31.14 48.47
CA ASN A 28 -1.34 32.28 47.59
C ASN A 28 0.16 32.40 47.20
N THR A 29 0.49 33.23 46.19
CA THR A 29 1.79 33.96 45.98
C THR A 29 3.11 33.16 45.85
N ASN A 30 4.08 33.47 44.96
CA ASN A 30 4.62 34.77 44.51
C ASN A 30 5.25 34.75 43.08
N ASN A 31 5.50 35.94 42.53
CA ASN A 31 6.31 36.29 41.34
C ASN A 31 7.14 37.58 41.70
N PRO A 32 8.32 37.90 41.12
CA PRO A 32 8.49 38.54 39.79
C PRO A 32 9.69 37.93 39.00
N SER A 33 10.11 38.35 37.79
CA SER A 33 10.09 39.63 37.04
C SER A 33 10.08 39.37 35.49
N GLU A 34 9.39 40.14 34.64
CA GLU A 34 9.89 41.29 33.82
C GLU A 34 11.09 40.97 32.89
N ASP A 35 11.16 41.41 31.62
CA ASP A 35 10.54 42.62 31.02
C ASP A 35 10.18 42.53 29.50
N ASN A 36 9.25 43.41 29.07
CA ASN A 36 8.87 43.95 27.72
C ASN A 36 9.26 43.25 26.38
N ASN A 37 8.47 43.32 25.29
CA ASN A 37 7.81 44.51 24.70
C ASN A 37 6.57 44.17 23.81
N LEU A 38 5.90 45.21 23.26
CA LEU A 38 4.52 45.30 22.80
C LEU A 38 4.25 45.03 21.30
N GLY A 39 2.95 44.88 20.95
CA GLY A 39 2.41 44.87 19.59
C GLY A 39 0.87 44.74 19.58
N GLU A 40 0.15 45.86 19.63
CA GLU A 40 -1.31 45.91 19.84
C GLU A 40 -2.14 45.86 18.54
N THR A 41 -3.36 45.29 18.64
CA THR A 41 -4.52 45.71 17.84
C THR A 41 -5.80 45.59 18.68
N HIS A 42 -6.53 46.69 18.87
CA HIS A 42 -7.82 46.69 19.57
C HIS A 42 -8.99 46.23 18.70
N ILE A 43 -10.07 45.83 19.38
CA ILE A 43 -11.43 45.66 18.82
C ILE A 43 -12.34 46.63 19.57
N GLU A 44 -13.19 47.37 18.88
CA GLU A 44 -14.37 48.02 19.48
C GLU A 44 -15.57 47.95 18.53
N ILE A 45 -16.77 48.18 19.08
CA ILE A 45 -18.08 47.90 18.46
C ILE A 45 -18.95 49.15 18.52
N LYS A 46 -19.71 49.46 17.45
CA LYS A 46 -20.97 50.23 17.54
C LYS A 46 -21.86 50.10 16.29
N GLU A 47 -23.05 50.72 16.36
CA GLU A 47 -24.27 50.28 15.69
C GLU A 47 -24.90 51.35 14.75
N ALA A 48 -25.89 50.90 13.97
CA ALA A 48 -27.14 51.60 13.62
C ALA A 48 -27.21 52.75 12.55
N GLN A 49 -28.00 52.42 11.50
CA GLN A 49 -29.12 53.21 10.90
C GLN A 49 -28.92 54.42 9.95
N GLN A 50 -29.54 54.27 8.76
CA GLN A 50 -30.31 55.27 7.96
C GLN A 50 -29.55 56.46 7.29
N ASN A 51 -30.03 57.10 6.21
CA ASN A 51 -31.26 56.96 5.39
C ASN A 51 -31.05 57.43 3.92
N GLU A 52 -31.98 57.08 3.01
CA GLU A 52 -32.32 57.76 1.72
C GLU A 52 -31.24 57.89 0.60
N GLY A 53 -31.56 58.03 -0.69
CA GLY A 53 -32.84 58.05 -1.42
C GLY A 53 -32.65 58.17 -2.96
N ASP A 54 -33.75 58.12 -3.75
CA ASP A 54 -33.85 58.22 -5.24
C ASP A 54 -33.16 57.11 -6.09
N LYS A 55 -33.71 56.62 -7.23
CA LYS A 55 -35.02 56.83 -7.90
C LYS A 55 -35.41 55.66 -8.83
N GLU A 56 -36.71 55.33 -8.87
CA GLU A 56 -37.62 55.02 -10.03
C GLU A 56 -37.13 54.22 -11.29
N ILE A 57 -37.90 53.35 -11.97
CA ILE A 57 -39.29 52.84 -11.81
C ILE A 57 -39.53 51.53 -12.63
N GLU A 58 -40.47 50.68 -12.16
CA GLU A 58 -41.34 49.64 -12.80
C GLU A 58 -40.92 48.78 -14.03
N LYS A 59 -41.01 47.41 -13.96
CA LYS A 59 -42.09 46.47 -14.45
C LYS A 59 -42.11 46.21 -15.99
N VAL A 60 -42.66 45.12 -16.57
CA VAL A 60 -43.36 43.90 -16.08
C VAL A 60 -43.09 42.68 -17.00
N SER A 61 -43.53 41.49 -16.60
CA SER A 61 -43.59 40.21 -17.37
C SER A 61 -44.87 39.44 -16.93
N PRO A 62 -45.44 38.41 -17.61
CA PRO A 62 -45.06 37.71 -18.86
C PRO A 62 -46.22 37.62 -19.90
N GLN A 63 -46.10 36.80 -20.98
CA GLN A 63 -46.96 35.62 -21.24
C GLN A 63 -46.62 34.82 -22.53
N GLU A 64 -47.38 33.75 -22.79
CA GLU A 64 -47.12 32.62 -23.70
C GLU A 64 -47.75 32.77 -25.11
N THR A 65 -47.38 31.90 -26.06
CA THR A 65 -48.32 31.28 -27.04
C THR A 65 -47.71 30.07 -27.77
N VAL A 66 -48.53 29.26 -28.45
CA VAL A 66 -48.16 27.97 -29.09
C VAL A 66 -48.80 27.82 -30.48
N SER A 67 -48.01 27.45 -31.49
CA SER A 67 -48.39 26.98 -32.86
C SER A 67 -47.10 26.76 -33.68
N ASP A 68 -47.00 25.93 -34.73
CA ASP A 68 -47.88 24.88 -35.29
C ASP A 68 -47.05 23.86 -36.14
N ILE A 69 -47.69 22.85 -36.75
CA ILE A 69 -47.06 21.71 -37.46
C ILE A 69 -47.13 21.82 -39.00
N LYS A 70 -46.05 21.46 -39.72
CA LYS A 70 -45.93 20.78 -41.05
C LYS A 70 -44.45 20.75 -41.50
N GLU A 71 -43.82 19.68 -42.01
CA GLU A 71 -44.08 18.69 -43.08
C GLU A 71 -43.51 19.07 -44.47
N GLU A 72 -42.58 18.22 -44.94
CA GLU A 72 -42.07 18.03 -46.34
C GLU A 72 -41.36 19.24 -47.01
N ASP A 73 -40.53 19.11 -48.06
CA ASP A 73 -40.23 18.01 -49.00
C ASP A 73 -38.69 17.92 -49.32
N THR A 74 -38.26 17.41 -50.49
CA THR A 74 -37.01 16.65 -50.69
C THR A 74 -36.14 17.01 -51.93
N GLN A 75 -34.98 16.31 -52.05
CA GLN A 75 -34.22 15.94 -53.29
C GLN A 75 -33.08 16.83 -53.89
N SER A 76 -32.31 16.17 -54.78
CA SER A 76 -31.07 16.55 -55.52
C SER A 76 -29.78 16.71 -54.68
N VAL A 77 -28.64 15.97 -54.82
CA VAL A 77 -28.06 14.94 -55.75
C VAL A 77 -27.05 15.47 -56.80
N GLU A 78 -26.02 14.65 -57.09
CA GLU A 78 -24.85 14.81 -58.03
C GLU A 78 -23.67 15.67 -57.51
N GLN A 79 -22.37 15.49 -57.86
CA GLN A 79 -21.47 14.43 -58.43
C GLN A 79 -20.02 14.87 -57.99
N ASN A 80 -18.87 14.16 -57.99
CA ASN A 80 -18.31 12.85 -58.38
C ASN A 80 -17.14 12.51 -57.38
N LYS A 81 -16.57 11.31 -57.16
CA LYS A 81 -16.03 10.18 -57.98
C LYS A 81 -14.56 10.31 -58.45
N VAL A 82 -13.63 9.72 -57.67
CA VAL A 82 -12.33 9.08 -58.06
C VAL A 82 -12.11 7.98 -56.99
N GLU A 83 -12.23 6.66 -57.22
CA GLU A 83 -11.60 5.69 -58.15
C GLU A 83 -10.38 4.96 -57.51
N GLU A 84 -10.54 3.64 -57.31
CA GLU A 84 -9.54 2.74 -56.71
C GLU A 84 -8.85 1.86 -57.77
N ALA A 85 -7.65 1.35 -57.47
CA ALA A 85 -6.91 0.39 -58.30
C ALA A 85 -6.67 -0.94 -57.56
N PRO A 86 -6.55 -2.08 -58.26
CA PRO A 86 -7.16 -3.32 -57.78
C PRO A 86 -6.28 -4.28 -56.98
N LEU A 87 -6.96 -5.16 -56.23
CA LEU A 87 -6.42 -6.33 -55.53
C LEU A 87 -6.13 -7.48 -56.52
N ASN A 88 -5.04 -8.22 -56.33
CA ASN A 88 -4.80 -9.49 -57.02
C ASN A 88 -5.15 -10.70 -56.13
N GLN A 89 -5.63 -11.80 -56.70
CA GLN A 89 -6.09 -12.99 -55.97
C GLN A 89 -5.31 -14.26 -56.36
N GLU A 90 -4.81 -15.00 -55.37
CA GLU A 90 -4.60 -16.45 -55.45
C GLU A 90 -4.35 -17.05 -54.04
N THR A 91 -4.60 -18.33 -53.74
CA THR A 91 -5.84 -19.12 -53.89
C THR A 91 -5.87 -20.22 -52.80
N ILE A 92 -6.99 -20.32 -52.07
CA ILE A 92 -7.49 -21.48 -51.29
C ILE A 92 -6.49 -22.28 -50.40
N GLN A 93 -6.72 -22.23 -49.07
CA GLN A 93 -7.22 -23.42 -48.36
C GLN A 93 -8.39 -23.04 -47.42
N LYS A 94 -9.46 -23.83 -47.51
CA LYS A 94 -10.74 -23.75 -46.77
C LYS A 94 -11.17 -25.20 -46.58
N GLU A 95 -11.28 -25.72 -45.36
CA GLU A 95 -12.49 -25.86 -44.52
C GLU A 95 -12.12 -26.90 -43.41
N PRO A 96 -12.91 -27.19 -42.35
CA PRO A 96 -14.29 -26.73 -42.12
C PRO A 96 -14.60 -26.10 -40.74
N LEU A 97 -15.80 -25.51 -40.70
CA LEU A 97 -16.72 -25.34 -39.55
C LEU A 97 -16.17 -25.26 -38.11
N LYS A 98 -16.39 -24.07 -37.51
CA LYS A 98 -17.36 -23.88 -36.40
C LYS A 98 -17.51 -25.05 -35.39
N ALA A 99 -16.48 -25.35 -34.62
CA ALA A 99 -16.71 -25.88 -33.26
C ALA A 99 -17.43 -24.80 -32.43
N ALA A 100 -18.46 -25.19 -31.67
CA ALA A 100 -19.51 -24.30 -31.18
C ALA A 100 -19.02 -23.03 -30.46
N LEU A 101 -19.68 -21.90 -30.76
CA LEU A 101 -19.79 -20.76 -29.85
C LEU A 101 -20.48 -21.22 -28.57
N ASN A 102 -19.71 -21.52 -27.54
CA ASN A 102 -20.22 -21.63 -26.17
C ASN A 102 -19.47 -20.62 -25.30
N ILE A 103 -19.91 -19.35 -25.38
CA ILE A 103 -19.43 -18.30 -24.46
C ILE A 103 -20.12 -18.53 -23.10
N ASN A 104 -19.65 -19.56 -22.40
CA ASN A 104 -20.10 -19.90 -21.07
C ASN A 104 -19.74 -18.72 -20.14
N ASN A 105 -20.72 -18.22 -19.39
CA ASN A 105 -20.59 -16.99 -18.58
C ASN A 105 -19.93 -17.29 -17.21
N ASP A 106 -18.87 -18.10 -17.26
CA ASP A 106 -18.26 -18.80 -16.13
C ASP A 106 -17.30 -17.93 -15.33
N ILE A 107 -17.08 -16.69 -15.76
CA ILE A 107 -16.37 -15.64 -15.04
C ILE A 107 -17.25 -14.38 -14.97
N GLU A 108 -17.28 -13.73 -13.82
CA GLU A 108 -18.06 -12.53 -13.55
C GLU A 108 -17.15 -11.34 -13.25
N ARG A 109 -17.56 -10.11 -13.58
CA ARG A 109 -16.89 -8.89 -13.10
C ARG A 109 -17.89 -7.93 -12.48
N LEU A 110 -17.60 -7.47 -11.26
CA LEU A 110 -18.34 -6.41 -10.59
C LEU A 110 -17.47 -5.14 -10.59
N LYS A 111 -17.85 -4.14 -11.39
CA LYS A 111 -17.14 -2.86 -11.53
C LYS A 111 -18.10 -1.67 -11.62
N GLY A 112 -17.75 -0.58 -10.94
CA GLY A 112 -18.26 0.77 -11.24
C GLY A 112 -17.22 1.63 -11.95
N SER A 113 -17.52 2.93 -12.15
CA SER A 113 -16.53 3.93 -12.58
C SER A 113 -15.46 4.24 -11.53
N ASP A 114 -15.77 3.92 -10.28
CA ASP A 114 -15.02 4.28 -9.07
C ASP A 114 -15.37 3.29 -7.94
N ARG A 115 -14.64 3.37 -6.82
CA ARG A 115 -14.80 2.45 -5.68
C ARG A 115 -16.20 2.50 -5.03
N ILE A 116 -16.89 3.64 -5.08
CA ILE A 116 -18.23 3.78 -4.49
C ILE A 116 -19.23 3.05 -5.39
N LYS A 117 -19.15 3.24 -6.71
CA LYS A 117 -20.02 2.51 -7.65
C LYS A 117 -19.69 1.01 -7.72
N THR A 118 -18.42 0.58 -7.60
CA THR A 118 -18.09 -0.85 -7.44
C THR A 118 -18.76 -1.43 -6.19
N ALA A 119 -18.76 -0.71 -5.06
CA ALA A 119 -19.43 -1.14 -3.84
C ALA A 119 -20.95 -1.28 -4.02
N ILE A 120 -21.59 -0.38 -4.77
CA ILE A 120 -23.01 -0.44 -5.11
C ILE A 120 -23.33 -1.64 -6.01
N GLU A 121 -22.51 -1.97 -7.02
CA GLU A 121 -22.73 -3.17 -7.84
C GLU A 121 -22.51 -4.47 -7.04
N ILE A 122 -21.54 -4.50 -6.11
CA ILE A 122 -21.38 -5.62 -5.16
C ILE A 122 -22.63 -5.76 -4.27
N SER A 123 -23.20 -4.64 -3.81
CA SER A 123 -24.42 -4.62 -3.00
C SER A 123 -25.64 -5.15 -3.80
N LYS A 124 -25.89 -4.63 -5.01
CA LYS A 124 -26.94 -5.13 -5.91
C LYS A 124 -26.82 -6.63 -6.18
N ARG A 125 -25.61 -7.13 -6.38
CA ARG A 125 -25.35 -8.56 -6.65
C ARG A 125 -25.52 -9.49 -5.43
N ALA A 126 -25.56 -8.94 -4.21
CA ALA A 126 -25.74 -9.69 -2.96
C ALA A 126 -27.10 -9.46 -2.27
N TYR A 127 -27.85 -8.42 -2.64
CA TYR A 127 -29.09 -8.01 -1.98
C TYR A 127 -30.16 -7.60 -2.99
N LYS A 128 -31.30 -8.31 -2.96
CA LYS A 128 -32.53 -7.88 -3.64
C LYS A 128 -33.10 -6.64 -2.94
N ASP A 129 -33.97 -5.92 -3.65
CA ASP A 129 -34.63 -4.73 -3.13
C ASP A 129 -35.40 -5.05 -1.83
N GLY A 130 -35.32 -4.18 -0.84
CA GLY A 130 -35.90 -4.35 0.50
C GLY A 130 -35.24 -5.40 1.42
N THR A 131 -34.17 -6.09 1.01
CA THR A 131 -33.58 -7.21 1.78
C THR A 131 -32.44 -6.86 2.75
N ALA A 132 -32.08 -5.59 2.93
CA ALA A 132 -31.11 -5.16 3.94
C ALA A 132 -31.59 -3.94 4.72
N ASN A 133 -32.14 -4.18 5.91
CA ASN A 133 -32.56 -3.12 6.84
C ASN A 133 -31.37 -2.33 7.45
N THR A 134 -30.15 -2.86 7.33
CA THR A 134 -28.94 -2.30 7.92
C THR A 134 -27.87 -2.11 6.86
N LEU A 135 -27.13 -1.00 6.91
CA LEU A 135 -25.96 -0.70 6.08
C LEU A 135 -24.71 -0.54 6.96
N VAL A 136 -23.56 -1.01 6.47
CA VAL A 136 -22.24 -0.63 6.99
C VAL A 136 -21.60 0.37 6.02
N LEU A 137 -21.18 1.53 6.52
CA LEU A 137 -20.59 2.61 5.74
C LEU A 137 -19.17 2.91 6.23
N ALA A 138 -18.16 2.56 5.44
CA ALA A 138 -16.75 2.78 5.76
C ALA A 138 -16.17 4.00 5.02
N GLY A 139 -15.24 4.73 5.64
CA GLY A 139 -14.66 5.94 5.05
C GLY A 139 -13.85 5.71 3.77
N TYR A 140 -13.78 6.71 2.88
CA TYR A 140 -13.10 6.62 1.58
C TYR A 140 -11.64 6.13 1.68
N ASN A 141 -10.94 6.54 2.75
CA ASN A 141 -9.56 6.17 3.08
C ASN A 141 -9.48 5.19 4.29
N GLY A 142 -10.62 4.71 4.79
CA GLY A 142 -10.74 3.97 6.05
C GLY A 142 -10.44 2.48 5.94
N SER A 143 -9.36 2.09 5.24
CA SER A 143 -9.10 0.68 4.88
C SER A 143 -9.07 -0.29 6.07
N ALA A 144 -8.56 0.16 7.22
CA ALA A 144 -8.53 -0.64 8.46
C ALA A 144 -9.93 -0.85 9.05
N ASP A 145 -10.74 0.20 9.01
CA ASP A 145 -12.11 0.20 9.52
C ASP A 145 -13.01 -0.64 8.59
N ALA A 146 -12.81 -0.53 7.27
CA ALA A 146 -13.50 -1.33 6.25
C ALA A 146 -13.19 -2.83 6.36
N LEU A 147 -11.90 -3.20 6.50
CA LEU A 147 -11.48 -4.59 6.68
C LEU A 147 -12.18 -5.21 7.89
N THR A 148 -11.94 -4.60 9.05
CA THR A 148 -12.44 -5.11 10.34
C THR A 148 -13.97 -5.06 10.37
N GLY A 149 -14.59 -4.11 9.68
CA GLY A 149 -16.01 -4.02 9.40
C GLY A 149 -16.66 -5.25 8.75
N THR A 150 -15.89 -6.15 8.12
CA THR A 150 -16.43 -7.37 7.50
C THR A 150 -17.18 -8.26 8.50
N ILE A 151 -16.71 -8.37 9.75
CA ILE A 151 -17.42 -9.15 10.78
C ILE A 151 -18.67 -8.44 11.31
N LEU A 152 -18.70 -7.10 11.30
CA LEU A 152 -19.91 -6.33 11.62
C LEU A 152 -20.95 -6.50 10.52
N ALA A 153 -20.56 -6.41 9.26
CA ALA A 153 -21.43 -6.63 8.11
C ALA A 153 -22.09 -8.02 8.16
N LYS A 154 -21.32 -9.06 8.51
CA LYS A 154 -21.82 -10.41 8.83
C LYS A 154 -22.83 -10.39 9.99
N ALA A 155 -22.47 -9.80 11.13
CA ALA A 155 -23.29 -9.78 12.34
C ALA A 155 -24.58 -8.94 12.21
N LYS A 156 -24.71 -8.11 11.17
CA LYS A 156 -25.90 -7.30 10.88
C LYS A 156 -26.60 -7.66 9.57
N ASN A 157 -26.12 -8.67 8.82
CA ASN A 157 -26.58 -9.02 7.47
C ASN A 157 -26.65 -7.79 6.52
N ALA A 158 -25.63 -6.93 6.59
CA ALA A 158 -25.60 -5.62 5.94
C ALA A 158 -24.60 -5.58 4.78
N PRO A 159 -24.89 -4.92 3.64
CA PRO A 159 -23.85 -4.57 2.67
C PRO A 159 -22.83 -3.61 3.29
N VAL A 160 -21.63 -3.59 2.72
CA VAL A 160 -20.61 -2.58 3.00
C VAL A 160 -20.58 -1.60 1.82
N LEU A 161 -20.76 -0.31 2.08
CA LEU A 161 -20.54 0.75 1.09
C LEU A 161 -19.38 1.65 1.51
N ILE A 162 -18.78 2.32 0.52
CA ILE A 162 -17.71 3.28 0.74
C ILE A 162 -18.29 4.69 0.75
N SER A 163 -18.06 5.41 1.85
CA SER A 163 -18.43 6.81 2.00
C SER A 163 -17.57 7.71 1.10
N PRO A 164 -18.15 8.71 0.42
CA PRO A 164 -17.39 9.82 -0.15
C PRO A 164 -16.71 10.66 0.95
N LYS A 165 -15.84 11.59 0.55
CA LYS A 165 -14.97 12.34 1.48
C LYS A 165 -15.63 13.52 2.21
N GLN A 166 -16.80 14.01 1.77
CA GLN A 166 -17.36 15.30 2.23
C GLN A 166 -18.89 15.31 2.41
N GLN A 167 -19.64 14.84 1.40
CA GLN A 167 -21.11 14.85 1.37
C GLN A 167 -21.62 13.52 0.79
N LEU A 168 -22.74 13.01 1.27
CA LEU A 168 -23.32 11.73 0.88
C LEU A 168 -23.84 11.77 -0.57
N SER A 169 -23.31 10.90 -1.43
CA SER A 169 -23.66 10.94 -2.85
C SER A 169 -25.08 10.44 -3.14
N ASN A 170 -25.67 10.89 -4.25
CA ASN A 170 -27.03 10.52 -4.63
C ASN A 170 -27.15 9.01 -4.94
N GLU A 171 -26.09 8.38 -5.45
CA GLU A 171 -26.07 6.93 -5.69
C GLU A 171 -26.17 6.13 -4.39
N ILE A 172 -25.53 6.59 -3.30
CA ILE A 172 -25.67 5.94 -1.98
C ILE A 172 -27.07 6.20 -1.40
N LYS A 173 -27.63 7.40 -1.58
CA LYS A 173 -29.01 7.72 -1.18
C LYS A 173 -30.03 6.83 -1.90
N VAL A 174 -29.82 6.55 -3.19
CA VAL A 174 -30.62 5.60 -3.98
C VAL A 174 -30.43 4.16 -3.50
N GLU A 175 -29.20 3.71 -3.25
CA GLU A 175 -28.92 2.34 -2.80
C GLU A 175 -29.48 2.07 -1.39
N ILE A 176 -29.37 3.02 -0.45
CA ILE A 176 -30.05 2.98 0.87
C ILE A 176 -31.56 2.75 0.68
N LYS A 177 -32.21 3.52 -0.20
CA LYS A 177 -33.64 3.40 -0.48
C LYS A 177 -33.98 2.04 -1.12
N ARG A 178 -33.19 1.58 -2.09
CA ARG A 178 -33.37 0.28 -2.78
C ARG A 178 -33.29 -0.89 -1.80
N LEU A 179 -32.30 -0.88 -0.92
CA LEU A 179 -32.05 -1.93 0.06
C LEU A 179 -33.11 -2.02 1.17
N GLY A 180 -33.87 -0.93 1.41
CA GLY A 180 -34.78 -0.83 2.55
C GLY A 180 -34.08 -0.49 3.88
N VAL A 181 -32.93 0.20 3.81
CA VAL A 181 -32.10 0.51 4.99
C VAL A 181 -32.84 1.48 5.92
N ASN A 182 -32.89 1.12 7.21
CA ASN A 182 -33.34 1.98 8.31
C ASN A 182 -32.24 2.26 9.34
N THR A 183 -31.16 1.47 9.36
CA THR A 183 -30.06 1.58 10.32
C THR A 183 -28.71 1.65 9.60
N VAL A 184 -27.84 2.60 9.98
CA VAL A 184 -26.52 2.77 9.35
C VAL A 184 -25.42 2.74 10.40
N TYR A 185 -24.52 1.78 10.25
CA TYR A 185 -23.29 1.66 11.02
C TYR A 185 -22.15 2.39 10.30
N ILE A 186 -21.74 3.56 10.81
CA ILE A 186 -20.57 4.29 10.31
C ILE A 186 -19.31 3.69 10.94
N LEU A 187 -18.32 3.34 10.11
CA LEU A 187 -17.03 2.82 10.56
C LEU A 187 -15.92 3.87 10.46
N GLY A 188 -15.25 4.08 11.60
CA GLY A 188 -14.16 5.05 11.74
C GLY A 188 -14.62 6.42 12.23
N GLY A 189 -13.64 7.23 12.63
CA GLY A 189 -13.85 8.56 13.19
C GLY A 189 -14.25 9.61 12.14
N GLU A 190 -14.41 10.85 12.59
CA GLU A 190 -14.83 11.98 11.73
C GLU A 190 -13.81 12.27 10.61
N THR A 191 -12.54 11.90 10.81
CA THR A 191 -11.48 12.00 9.81
C THR A 191 -11.59 11.01 8.65
N THR A 192 -12.39 9.94 8.78
CA THR A 192 -12.67 8.97 7.70
C THR A 192 -14.10 9.05 7.18
N VAL A 193 -15.08 9.40 8.02
CA VAL A 193 -16.46 9.76 7.64
C VAL A 193 -16.91 11.00 8.44
N PRO A 194 -16.90 12.21 7.85
CA PRO A 194 -17.23 13.45 8.56
C PRO A 194 -18.65 13.51 9.15
N LEU A 195 -18.87 14.39 10.14
CA LEU A 195 -20.18 14.63 10.75
C LEU A 195 -21.23 15.17 9.76
N SER A 196 -20.82 15.83 8.67
CA SER A 196 -21.73 16.23 7.59
C SER A 196 -22.49 15.02 7.03
N ILE A 197 -21.78 13.94 6.71
CA ILE A 197 -22.34 12.70 6.17
C ILE A 197 -23.20 11.99 7.23
N GLU A 198 -22.78 11.99 8.49
CA GLU A 198 -23.58 11.46 9.60
C GLU A 198 -24.91 12.22 9.77
N ASN A 199 -24.88 13.55 9.65
CA ASN A 199 -26.06 14.39 9.76
C ASN A 199 -26.97 14.29 8.53
N GLU A 200 -26.43 14.12 7.32
CA GLU A 200 -27.22 13.78 6.13
C GLU A 200 -27.95 12.44 6.30
N LEU A 201 -27.30 11.42 6.86
CA LEU A 201 -27.92 10.12 7.12
C LEU A 201 -29.03 10.23 8.18
N LYS A 202 -28.84 11.04 9.23
CA LYS A 202 -29.89 11.34 10.22
C LYS A 202 -31.06 12.13 9.60
N ALA A 203 -30.79 13.06 8.68
CA ALA A 203 -31.82 13.82 7.96
C ALA A 203 -32.69 12.93 7.05
N LEU A 204 -32.14 11.82 6.54
CA LEU A 204 -32.89 10.75 5.86
C LEU A 204 -33.74 9.88 6.83
N LYS A 205 -33.84 10.26 8.11
CA LYS A 205 -34.56 9.56 9.20
C LYS A 205 -34.03 8.15 9.49
N LEU A 206 -32.72 7.93 9.28
CA LEU A 206 -32.05 6.66 9.56
C LEU A 206 -31.51 6.63 10.99
N ASN A 207 -31.53 5.45 11.62
CA ASN A 207 -30.86 5.19 12.89
C ASN A 207 -29.36 5.08 12.65
N VAL A 208 -28.59 6.14 12.92
CA VAL A 208 -27.14 6.16 12.66
C VAL A 208 -26.36 5.86 13.94
N LYS A 209 -25.49 4.85 13.89
CA LYS A 209 -24.54 4.50 14.96
C LYS A 209 -23.11 4.52 14.41
N ARG A 210 -22.25 5.35 14.98
CA ARG A 210 -20.81 5.31 14.71
C ARG A 210 -20.12 4.25 15.56
N VAL A 211 -19.18 3.52 14.96
CA VAL A 211 -18.28 2.57 15.62
C VAL A 211 -16.85 2.96 15.25
N SER A 212 -16.16 3.56 16.22
CA SER A 212 -14.88 4.23 16.02
C SER A 212 -14.07 4.28 17.30
N GLY A 213 -12.75 4.35 17.16
CA GLY A 213 -11.84 4.72 18.22
C GLY A 213 -10.88 5.83 17.80
N ASP A 214 -10.09 6.33 18.75
CA ASP A 214 -9.09 7.39 18.54
C ASP A 214 -8.01 7.00 17.52
N ASN A 215 -7.87 5.69 17.27
CA ASN A 215 -7.02 5.11 16.24
C ASN A 215 -7.60 3.78 15.74
N ARG A 216 -7.05 3.27 14.63
CA ARG A 216 -7.51 2.02 13.99
C ARG A 216 -7.46 0.77 14.88
N TYR A 217 -6.55 0.68 15.85
CA TYR A 217 -6.49 -0.44 16.79
C TYR A 217 -7.70 -0.39 17.74
N LYS A 218 -8.01 0.80 18.26
CA LYS A 218 -9.22 1.04 19.05
C LYS A 218 -10.51 0.85 18.21
N THR A 219 -10.58 1.32 16.96
CA THR A 219 -11.72 1.04 16.07
C THR A 219 -11.94 -0.46 15.86
N ALA A 220 -10.89 -1.24 15.64
CA ALA A 220 -10.99 -2.70 15.52
C ALA A 220 -11.54 -3.37 16.79
N VAL A 221 -11.18 -2.85 17.97
CA VAL A 221 -11.71 -3.29 19.27
C VAL A 221 -13.19 -2.92 19.46
N GLU A 222 -13.62 -1.74 19.01
CA GLU A 222 -15.03 -1.34 19.08
C GLU A 222 -15.89 -2.08 18.05
N ILE A 223 -15.36 -2.38 16.87
CA ILE A 223 -16.01 -3.29 15.91
C ILE A 223 -16.12 -4.70 16.50
N ALA A 224 -15.08 -5.20 17.17
CA ALA A 224 -15.13 -6.48 17.89
C ALA A 224 -16.13 -6.45 19.06
N ASN A 225 -16.34 -5.33 19.75
CA ASN A 225 -17.33 -5.21 20.83
C ASN A 225 -18.76 -5.54 20.36
N GLU A 226 -19.14 -5.18 19.12
CA GLU A 226 -20.46 -5.50 18.53
C GLU A 226 -20.68 -7.00 18.21
N ILE A 227 -19.64 -7.84 18.28
CA ILE A 227 -19.70 -9.27 17.88
C ILE A 227 -19.91 -10.17 19.09
N THR A 228 -20.73 -11.22 18.99
CA THR A 228 -21.04 -12.10 20.14
C THR A 228 -19.85 -12.99 20.54
N SER A 229 -19.23 -13.68 19.58
CA SER A 229 -18.05 -14.50 19.83
C SER A 229 -16.78 -13.65 19.84
N LYS A 230 -15.97 -13.80 20.89
CA LYS A 230 -14.72 -13.06 21.08
C LYS A 230 -13.56 -13.93 21.62
N LYS A 231 -13.75 -15.26 21.71
CA LYS A 231 -12.75 -16.19 22.27
C LYS A 231 -11.62 -16.54 21.29
N GLN A 232 -11.91 -16.50 20.00
CA GLN A 232 -10.94 -16.76 18.94
C GLN A 232 -10.89 -15.53 18.02
N VAL A 233 -9.68 -15.05 17.73
CA VAL A 233 -9.48 -13.84 16.91
C VAL A 233 -8.40 -14.05 15.85
N PHE A 234 -8.53 -13.31 14.75
CA PHE A 234 -7.42 -13.09 13.83
C PHE A 234 -6.64 -11.84 14.29
N LEU A 235 -5.32 -11.87 14.20
CA LEU A 235 -4.47 -10.71 14.47
C LEU A 235 -3.61 -10.37 13.24
N THR A 236 -3.58 -9.12 12.83
CA THR A 236 -2.82 -8.69 11.65
C THR A 236 -2.36 -7.23 11.72
N GLN A 237 -1.24 -6.89 11.08
CA GLN A 237 -1.23 -5.93 9.98
C GLN A 237 -1.92 -4.54 10.05
N GLY A 238 -2.19 -3.92 11.20
CA GLY A 238 -3.04 -2.70 11.25
C GLY A 238 -2.53 -1.52 10.43
N MET A 239 -1.21 -1.36 10.39
CA MET A 239 -0.52 -0.40 9.53
C MET A 239 0.93 -0.84 9.32
N LYS A 240 1.40 -0.82 8.08
CA LYS A 240 2.82 -0.72 7.78
C LYS A 240 3.12 0.72 7.42
N VAL A 241 3.76 1.44 8.33
CA VAL A 241 4.48 2.64 7.92
C VAL A 241 5.67 2.14 7.12
N LEU A 242 5.61 2.30 5.80
CA LEU A 242 6.75 2.02 4.94
C LEU A 242 7.88 2.99 5.32
N PRO A 243 9.16 2.63 5.10
CA PRO A 243 10.28 3.49 5.51
C PRO A 243 10.34 4.88 4.84
N ASN A 244 9.48 5.15 3.87
CA ASN A 244 9.28 6.45 3.22
C ASN A 244 8.14 7.31 3.84
N GLY A 245 7.43 6.80 4.84
CA GLY A 245 6.27 7.45 5.47
C GLY A 245 4.92 7.12 4.82
N GLU A 246 4.88 6.40 3.69
CA GLU A 246 3.64 5.90 3.11
C GLU A 246 3.04 4.77 3.96
N GLN A 247 1.73 4.53 3.83
CA GLN A 247 1.02 3.52 4.62
C GLN A 247 0.61 2.33 3.74
N ASP A 248 1.41 1.26 3.72
CA ASP A 248 1.01 -0.02 3.12
C ASP A 248 0.07 -0.73 4.11
N ALA A 249 -1.21 -0.79 3.78
CA ALA A 249 -2.24 -1.27 4.68
C ALA A 249 -2.59 -2.73 4.36
N LEU A 250 -2.59 -3.58 5.40
CA LEU A 250 -3.52 -4.72 5.53
C LEU A 250 -3.47 -5.78 4.43
N ALA A 251 -2.41 -5.82 3.63
CA ALA A 251 -2.31 -6.64 2.42
C ALA A 251 -2.60 -8.14 2.65
N ASP A 252 -1.95 -8.74 3.66
CA ASP A 252 -2.17 -10.12 4.10
C ASP A 252 -3.59 -10.34 4.68
N ALA A 253 -4.24 -9.28 5.14
CA ALA A 253 -5.52 -9.32 5.82
C ALA A 253 -6.74 -9.23 4.89
N LEU A 254 -6.61 -8.64 3.70
CA LEU A 254 -7.72 -8.55 2.73
C LEU A 254 -8.38 -9.92 2.49
N ALA A 255 -7.58 -10.98 2.43
CA ALA A 255 -8.05 -12.35 2.27
C ALA A 255 -8.65 -13.00 3.53
N ILE A 256 -8.43 -12.45 4.74
CA ILE A 256 -9.01 -13.00 5.98
C ILE A 256 -10.40 -12.45 6.31
N GLY A 257 -10.82 -11.32 5.74
CA GLY A 257 -12.18 -10.76 5.92
C GLY A 257 -13.29 -11.81 5.74
N PRO A 258 -13.34 -12.56 4.62
CA PRO A 258 -14.31 -13.63 4.41
C PRO A 258 -14.24 -14.75 5.45
N VAL A 259 -13.03 -15.11 5.91
CA VAL A 259 -12.82 -16.15 6.93
C VAL A 259 -13.28 -15.67 8.30
N SER A 260 -13.03 -14.41 8.64
CA SER A 260 -13.51 -13.75 9.86
C SER A 260 -15.03 -13.83 9.95
N ALA A 261 -15.74 -13.42 8.90
CA ALA A 261 -17.19 -13.56 8.77
C ALA A 261 -17.65 -15.03 8.86
N LYS A 262 -17.01 -15.94 8.11
CA LYS A 262 -17.37 -17.37 8.05
C LYS A 262 -17.15 -18.12 9.35
N LYS A 263 -16.19 -17.70 10.18
CA LYS A 263 -15.87 -18.29 11.50
C LYS A 263 -16.49 -17.55 12.68
N ASN A 264 -17.16 -16.42 12.45
CA ASN A 264 -17.59 -15.49 13.51
C ASN A 264 -16.43 -15.08 14.45
N MET A 265 -15.26 -14.82 13.87
CA MET A 265 -14.02 -14.49 14.59
C MET A 265 -13.61 -13.04 14.30
N PRO A 266 -13.56 -12.12 15.29
CA PRO A 266 -13.09 -10.76 15.07
C PRO A 266 -11.66 -10.67 14.51
N VAL A 267 -11.39 -9.64 13.71
CA VAL A 267 -10.04 -9.25 13.31
C VAL A 267 -9.57 -8.11 14.23
N LEU A 268 -8.54 -8.38 15.02
CA LEU A 268 -7.81 -7.37 15.79
C LEU A 268 -6.55 -6.93 15.03
N LEU A 269 -6.05 -5.74 15.35
CA LEU A 269 -4.95 -5.11 14.63
C LEU A 269 -3.70 -4.92 15.52
N THR A 270 -2.52 -5.00 14.92
CA THR A 270 -1.22 -4.80 15.61
C THR A 270 -0.25 -3.94 14.77
N GLN A 271 0.77 -3.36 15.42
CA GLN A 271 1.97 -2.88 14.72
C GLN A 271 2.89 -4.07 14.40
N THR A 272 3.93 -3.87 13.59
CA THR A 272 4.85 -4.95 13.16
C THR A 272 5.60 -5.56 14.34
N ASP A 273 6.15 -4.70 15.18
CA ASP A 273 7.14 -4.98 16.24
C ASP A 273 6.54 -4.87 17.66
N LYS A 274 5.34 -4.30 17.78
CA LYS A 274 4.68 -3.98 19.06
C LYS A 274 3.19 -4.31 19.05
N LEU A 275 2.69 -4.92 20.13
CA LEU A 275 1.26 -5.06 20.37
C LEU A 275 0.69 -3.72 20.93
N PRO A 276 -0.32 -3.11 20.31
CA PRO A 276 -0.97 -1.91 20.83
C PRO A 276 -1.65 -2.16 22.18
N LYS A 277 -1.72 -1.13 23.04
CA LYS A 277 -2.32 -1.22 24.38
C LYS A 277 -3.77 -1.70 24.28
N GLU A 278 -4.52 -1.11 23.36
CA GLU A 278 -5.95 -1.33 23.12
C GLU A 278 -6.21 -2.78 22.68
N THR A 279 -5.35 -3.31 21.82
CA THR A 279 -5.39 -4.71 21.38
C THR A 279 -5.05 -5.67 22.52
N LYS A 280 -4.03 -5.34 23.33
CA LYS A 280 -3.63 -6.13 24.51
C LYS A 280 -4.72 -6.17 25.58
N GLU A 281 -5.33 -5.03 25.87
CA GLU A 281 -6.49 -4.90 26.77
C GLU A 281 -7.71 -5.63 26.24
N ALA A 282 -7.98 -5.60 24.93
CA ALA A 282 -9.08 -6.35 24.33
C ALA A 282 -8.88 -7.87 24.43
N ILE A 283 -7.68 -8.38 24.15
CA ILE A 283 -7.33 -9.80 24.30
C ILE A 283 -7.64 -10.29 25.73
N ILE A 284 -7.27 -9.50 26.75
CA ILE A 284 -7.56 -9.79 28.16
C ILE A 284 -9.06 -9.66 28.48
N LYS A 285 -9.69 -8.52 28.13
CA LYS A 285 -11.11 -8.21 28.41
C LYS A 285 -12.06 -9.24 27.82
N PHE A 286 -11.77 -9.73 26.61
CA PHE A 286 -12.56 -10.76 25.94
C PHE A 286 -12.24 -12.16 26.47
N GLY A 287 -11.11 -12.30 27.17
CA GLY A 287 -10.53 -13.58 27.60
C GLY A 287 -10.30 -14.48 26.40
N VAL A 288 -9.61 -13.96 25.37
CA VAL A 288 -9.22 -14.70 24.16
C VAL A 288 -8.43 -15.94 24.56
N THR A 289 -8.76 -17.08 23.98
CA THR A 289 -8.01 -18.34 24.13
C THR A 289 -7.10 -18.61 22.95
N ASP A 290 -7.52 -18.23 21.74
CA ASP A 290 -6.84 -18.59 20.49
C ASP A 290 -6.66 -17.38 19.57
N ILE A 291 -5.43 -17.20 19.08
CA ILE A 291 -5.05 -16.16 18.12
C ILE A 291 -4.45 -16.81 16.88
N THR A 292 -4.98 -16.47 15.71
CA THR A 292 -4.32 -16.75 14.43
C THR A 292 -3.69 -15.46 13.91
N ILE A 293 -2.36 -15.38 13.91
CA ILE A 293 -1.63 -14.31 13.25
C ILE A 293 -1.77 -14.49 11.74
N VAL A 294 -2.13 -13.41 11.04
CA VAL A 294 -2.28 -13.38 9.58
C VAL A 294 -1.24 -12.45 8.98
N GLY A 295 -0.38 -13.02 8.14
CA GLY A 295 0.77 -12.36 7.55
C GLY A 295 2.10 -12.85 8.12
N GLY A 296 3.16 -12.63 7.33
CA GLY A 296 4.50 -13.13 7.66
C GLY A 296 5.20 -12.37 8.78
N LYS A 297 6.38 -12.86 9.20
CA LYS A 297 7.23 -12.20 10.20
C LYS A 297 7.66 -10.76 9.84
N VAL A 298 7.52 -10.36 8.58
CA VAL A 298 7.74 -8.98 8.08
C VAL A 298 6.51 -8.08 8.27
N ALA A 299 5.32 -8.66 8.44
CA ALA A 299 4.06 -7.94 8.70
C ALA A 299 3.72 -7.92 10.19
N VAL A 300 3.86 -9.07 10.87
CA VAL A 300 3.71 -9.23 12.33
C VAL A 300 4.88 -10.05 12.85
N SER A 301 5.81 -9.42 13.57
CA SER A 301 7.10 -9.96 13.96
C SER A 301 7.03 -11.13 14.95
N ALA A 302 8.19 -11.78 15.15
CA ALA A 302 8.38 -12.75 16.22
C ALA A 302 8.32 -12.12 17.62
N ALA A 303 8.57 -10.81 17.78
CA ALA A 303 8.45 -10.11 19.05
C ALA A 303 6.98 -10.05 19.50
N VAL A 304 6.08 -9.62 18.60
CA VAL A 304 4.62 -9.63 18.84
C VAL A 304 4.14 -11.06 19.10
N GLU A 305 4.57 -12.05 18.32
CA GLU A 305 4.21 -13.46 18.54
C GLU A 305 4.66 -13.98 19.93
N THR A 306 5.82 -13.53 20.42
CA THR A 306 6.35 -13.89 21.75
C THR A 306 5.58 -13.19 22.86
N GLU A 307 5.25 -11.91 22.70
CA GLU A 307 4.39 -11.19 23.65
C GLU A 307 3.03 -11.87 23.80
N LEU A 308 2.38 -12.26 22.70
CA LEU A 308 1.10 -12.97 22.73
C LEU A 308 1.21 -14.32 23.46
N LYS A 309 2.25 -15.13 23.18
CA LYS A 309 2.48 -16.39 23.90
C LYS A 309 2.69 -16.17 25.41
N SER A 310 3.34 -15.06 25.80
CA SER A 310 3.47 -14.70 27.22
C SER A 310 2.13 -14.42 27.92
N MET A 311 1.09 -14.02 27.16
CA MET A 311 -0.27 -13.81 27.67
C MET A 311 -1.06 -15.12 27.85
N LYS A 312 -0.43 -16.29 27.70
CA LYS A 312 -1.01 -17.63 27.87
C LYS A 312 -2.17 -17.97 26.91
N VAL A 313 -2.15 -17.38 25.71
CA VAL A 313 -3.08 -17.72 24.63
C VAL A 313 -2.41 -18.64 23.60
N ASN A 314 -3.19 -19.50 22.96
CA ASN A 314 -2.72 -20.32 21.85
C ASN A 314 -2.44 -19.42 20.64
N VAL A 315 -1.23 -19.47 20.09
CA VAL A 315 -0.86 -18.64 18.92
C VAL A 315 -0.49 -19.53 17.75
N THR A 316 -1.24 -19.42 16.66
CA THR A 316 -0.92 -20.01 15.35
C THR A 316 -0.67 -18.91 14.31
N ARG A 317 -0.12 -19.25 13.15
CA ARG A 317 0.16 -18.31 12.06
C ARG A 317 -0.36 -18.83 10.72
N VAL A 318 -0.67 -17.91 9.81
CA VAL A 318 -0.88 -18.16 8.38
C VAL A 318 -0.05 -17.12 7.62
N GLU A 319 1.03 -17.54 6.96
CA GLU A 319 1.96 -16.64 6.28
C GLU A 319 2.37 -17.12 4.88
N GLY A 320 2.34 -16.17 3.94
CA GLY A 320 2.93 -16.29 2.62
C GLY A 320 4.32 -15.66 2.50
N ASN A 321 5.01 -15.99 1.41
CA ASN A 321 6.20 -15.31 0.93
C ASN A 321 5.90 -13.84 0.54
N ASN A 322 4.65 -13.56 0.19
CA ASN A 322 4.11 -12.25 -0.20
C ASN A 322 2.58 -12.24 0.05
N ARG A 323 1.92 -11.08 -0.15
CA ARG A 323 0.47 -10.90 0.06
C ARG A 323 -0.43 -11.84 -0.76
N TYR A 324 0.02 -12.24 -1.95
CA TYR A 324 -0.70 -13.12 -2.87
C TYR A 324 -0.62 -14.59 -2.41
N ASP A 325 0.57 -15.06 -2.01
CA ASP A 325 0.77 -16.39 -1.39
C ASP A 325 0.03 -16.50 -0.04
N THR A 326 0.01 -15.42 0.78
CA THR A 326 -0.80 -15.42 2.01
C THR A 326 -2.28 -15.63 1.70
N ALA A 327 -2.81 -14.98 0.66
CA ALA A 327 -4.19 -15.16 0.23
C ALA A 327 -4.48 -16.59 -0.26
N ILE A 328 -3.58 -17.19 -1.07
CA ILE A 328 -3.69 -18.58 -1.54
C ILE A 328 -3.66 -19.57 -0.36
N LYS A 329 -2.80 -19.34 0.64
CA LYS A 329 -2.72 -20.17 1.86
C LYS A 329 -3.94 -20.02 2.76
N ILE A 330 -4.52 -18.82 2.85
CA ILE A 330 -5.82 -18.61 3.51
C ILE A 330 -6.93 -19.37 2.77
N ALA A 331 -6.97 -19.28 1.45
CA ALA A 331 -7.94 -20.01 0.62
C ALA A 331 -7.84 -21.52 0.83
N LYS A 332 -6.65 -22.10 0.64
CA LYS A 332 -6.37 -23.54 0.83
C LYS A 332 -6.65 -24.02 2.27
N LYS A 333 -6.45 -23.18 3.31
CA LYS A 333 -6.68 -23.53 4.73
C LYS A 333 -8.16 -23.44 5.19
N TYR A 334 -8.94 -22.50 4.66
CA TYR A 334 -10.28 -22.20 5.18
C TYR A 334 -11.45 -22.46 4.21
N PHE A 335 -11.16 -22.76 2.93
CA PHE A 335 -12.14 -23.10 1.90
C PHE A 335 -11.78 -24.43 1.23
N SER A 336 -12.10 -25.54 1.92
CA SER A 336 -11.96 -26.91 1.40
C SER A 336 -12.99 -27.27 0.33
N LYS A 337 -14.15 -26.60 0.34
CA LYS A 337 -15.20 -26.65 -0.69
C LYS A 337 -15.78 -25.23 -0.86
N PRO A 338 -15.15 -24.37 -1.68
CA PRO A 338 -15.76 -23.11 -2.10
C PRO A 338 -16.95 -23.36 -3.05
N GLU A 339 -17.80 -22.36 -3.23
CA GLU A 339 -18.86 -22.36 -4.28
C GLU A 339 -18.51 -21.39 -5.42
N ASN A 340 -17.81 -20.31 -5.09
CA ASN A 340 -17.27 -19.31 -6.00
C ASN A 340 -15.84 -18.99 -5.52
N LEU A 341 -15.07 -18.25 -6.31
CA LEU A 341 -13.85 -17.57 -5.81
C LEU A 341 -13.89 -16.10 -6.20
N VAL A 342 -13.25 -15.24 -5.41
CA VAL A 342 -13.13 -13.81 -5.69
C VAL A 342 -11.69 -13.48 -6.06
N VAL A 343 -11.51 -12.63 -7.07
CA VAL A 343 -10.19 -12.06 -7.43
C VAL A 343 -10.27 -10.54 -7.30
N ALA A 344 -9.40 -9.95 -6.48
CA ALA A 344 -9.37 -8.50 -6.24
C ALA A 344 -7.93 -7.97 -6.14
N ASN A 345 -7.75 -6.65 -6.33
CA ASN A 345 -6.41 -6.07 -6.30
C ASN A 345 -5.88 -5.94 -4.85
N GLY A 346 -4.71 -6.52 -4.58
CA GLY A 346 -4.05 -6.52 -3.26
C GLY A 346 -3.17 -5.29 -2.95
N GLN A 347 -3.10 -4.33 -3.87
CA GLN A 347 -2.41 -3.04 -3.77
C GLN A 347 -3.41 -1.85 -3.81
N ARG A 348 -4.55 -2.03 -4.46
CA ARG A 348 -5.70 -1.10 -4.56
C ARG A 348 -6.88 -1.71 -3.81
N ASP A 349 -6.73 -1.77 -2.50
CA ASP A 349 -7.53 -2.52 -1.52
C ASP A 349 -9.05 -2.30 -1.55
N ALA A 350 -9.53 -1.11 -1.89
CA ALA A 350 -10.94 -0.69 -1.77
C ALA A 350 -11.97 -1.71 -2.31
N ASP A 351 -11.73 -2.29 -3.48
CA ASP A 351 -12.66 -3.26 -4.09
C ASP A 351 -12.60 -4.63 -3.35
N ALA A 352 -11.44 -5.02 -2.83
CA ALA A 352 -11.27 -6.23 -2.02
C ALA A 352 -11.91 -6.11 -0.63
N LEU A 353 -11.81 -4.92 -0.02
CA LEU A 353 -12.37 -4.61 1.31
C LEU A 353 -13.90 -4.73 1.32
N VAL A 354 -14.58 -4.15 0.33
CA VAL A 354 -16.04 -4.32 0.17
C VAL A 354 -16.40 -5.76 -0.20
N GLY A 355 -15.53 -6.44 -0.96
CA GLY A 355 -15.63 -7.85 -1.27
C GLY A 355 -15.64 -8.79 -0.05
N GLY A 356 -15.24 -8.35 1.15
CA GLY A 356 -15.09 -9.19 2.34
C GLY A 356 -16.34 -10.00 2.71
N TYR A 357 -17.46 -9.34 3.01
CA TYR A 357 -18.69 -10.04 3.38
C TYR A 357 -19.45 -10.58 2.16
N PHE A 358 -19.31 -9.96 1.00
CA PHE A 358 -19.78 -10.53 -0.28
C PHE A 358 -19.23 -11.94 -0.50
N SER A 359 -17.94 -12.14 -0.24
CA SER A 359 -17.26 -13.43 -0.44
C SER A 359 -17.75 -14.48 0.56
N ASP A 360 -17.98 -14.14 1.82
CA ASP A 360 -18.62 -15.04 2.79
C ASP A 360 -20.04 -15.47 2.34
N LYS A 361 -20.86 -14.54 1.83
CA LYS A 361 -22.19 -14.85 1.27
C LYS A 361 -22.17 -15.77 0.04
N ASN A 362 -21.07 -15.81 -0.70
CA ASN A 362 -20.89 -16.66 -1.89
C ASN A 362 -19.96 -17.87 -1.61
N ASN A 363 -19.69 -18.19 -0.33
CA ASN A 363 -18.75 -19.21 0.15
C ASN A 363 -17.41 -19.19 -0.62
N ALA A 364 -16.83 -18.00 -0.75
CA ALA A 364 -15.68 -17.72 -1.60
C ALA A 364 -14.44 -17.26 -0.82
N PRO A 365 -13.24 -17.78 -1.14
CA PRO A 365 -11.99 -17.12 -0.78
C PRO A 365 -11.77 -15.88 -1.65
N ILE A 366 -11.02 -14.90 -1.12
CA ILE A 366 -10.43 -13.83 -1.92
C ILE A 366 -9.00 -14.22 -2.27
N LEU A 367 -8.72 -14.37 -3.56
CA LEU A 367 -7.38 -14.36 -4.13
C LEU A 367 -7.00 -12.89 -4.46
N LEU A 368 -5.72 -12.57 -4.31
CA LEU A 368 -5.20 -11.23 -4.56
C LEU A 368 -4.34 -11.19 -5.83
N THR A 369 -4.40 -10.08 -6.55
CA THR A 369 -3.60 -9.79 -7.75
C THR A 369 -3.01 -8.37 -7.70
N SER A 370 -2.01 -8.08 -8.51
CA SER A 370 -1.69 -6.69 -8.90
C SER A 370 -2.62 -6.23 -10.05
N THR A 371 -2.45 -5.01 -10.57
CA THR A 371 -3.26 -4.55 -11.72
C THR A 371 -2.99 -5.36 -13.00
N ASN A 372 -1.73 -5.75 -13.26
CA ASN A 372 -1.29 -6.33 -14.54
C ASN A 372 -0.72 -7.76 -14.45
N HIS A 373 -0.56 -8.29 -13.24
CA HIS A 373 -0.01 -9.63 -12.99
C HIS A 373 -0.72 -10.30 -11.80
N ILE A 374 -1.19 -11.52 -12.05
CA ILE A 374 -1.67 -12.50 -11.07
C ILE A 374 -0.67 -13.65 -10.97
N ASP A 375 -0.46 -14.17 -9.76
CA ASP A 375 0.49 -15.24 -9.48
C ASP A 375 0.04 -16.57 -10.15
N ILE A 376 0.99 -17.36 -10.66
CA ILE A 376 0.71 -18.65 -11.30
C ILE A 376 0.07 -19.64 -10.33
N GLU A 377 0.38 -19.58 -9.03
CA GLU A 377 -0.25 -20.42 -8.00
C GLU A 377 -1.69 -19.97 -7.68
N ALA A 378 -2.05 -18.70 -7.95
CA ALA A 378 -3.44 -18.26 -7.93
C ALA A 378 -4.19 -18.76 -9.17
N LEU A 379 -3.57 -18.75 -10.36
CA LEU A 379 -4.16 -19.35 -11.56
C LEU A 379 -4.36 -20.87 -11.41
N LYS A 380 -3.42 -21.59 -10.80
CA LYS A 380 -3.59 -23.00 -10.43
C LYS A 380 -4.76 -23.19 -9.46
N TYR A 381 -4.88 -22.36 -8.42
CA TYR A 381 -6.07 -22.41 -7.54
C TYR A 381 -7.38 -22.19 -8.32
N VAL A 382 -7.43 -21.26 -9.28
CA VAL A 382 -8.61 -21.05 -10.14
C VAL A 382 -8.92 -22.32 -10.97
N LYS A 383 -7.91 -22.90 -11.60
CA LYS A 383 -8.04 -24.13 -12.40
C LYS A 383 -8.48 -25.33 -11.56
N ASP A 384 -7.83 -25.57 -10.43
CA ASP A 384 -8.00 -26.78 -9.61
C ASP A 384 -9.31 -26.75 -8.81
N SER A 385 -9.77 -25.56 -8.40
CA SER A 385 -11.04 -25.43 -7.66
C SER A 385 -12.28 -25.53 -8.54
N GLN A 386 -12.16 -25.24 -9.85
CA GLN A 386 -13.23 -25.26 -10.86
C GLN A 386 -14.49 -24.41 -10.57
N VAL A 387 -14.55 -23.68 -9.45
CA VAL A 387 -15.65 -22.77 -9.11
C VAL A 387 -15.64 -21.48 -9.95
N LYS A 388 -16.77 -20.77 -9.97
CA LYS A 388 -16.93 -19.51 -10.72
C LYS A 388 -16.02 -18.40 -10.16
N PRO A 389 -15.13 -17.79 -10.97
CA PRO A 389 -14.40 -16.59 -10.55
C PRO A 389 -15.26 -15.33 -10.64
N ILE A 390 -15.19 -14.49 -9.62
CA ILE A 390 -15.84 -13.18 -9.55
C ILE A 390 -14.74 -12.12 -9.35
N VAL A 391 -14.46 -11.34 -10.39
CA VAL A 391 -13.43 -10.30 -10.37
C VAL A 391 -14.01 -8.98 -9.89
N LEU A 392 -13.42 -8.40 -8.84
CA LEU A 392 -13.86 -7.11 -8.28
C LEU A 392 -12.99 -5.97 -8.81
N GLY A 393 -13.66 -4.88 -9.18
CA GLY A 393 -13.02 -3.64 -9.64
C GLY A 393 -12.95 -3.48 -11.15
N GLY A 394 -12.75 -2.22 -11.58
CA GLY A 394 -12.53 -1.86 -12.98
C GLY A 394 -11.17 -2.30 -13.52
N GLU A 395 -10.87 -2.01 -14.79
CA GLU A 395 -9.60 -2.43 -15.41
C GLU A 395 -8.36 -1.67 -14.89
N THR A 396 -8.57 -0.52 -14.25
CA THR A 396 -7.54 0.19 -13.47
C THR A 396 -7.23 -0.48 -12.12
N ALA A 397 -8.11 -1.38 -11.66
CA ALA A 397 -7.90 -2.24 -10.50
C ALA A 397 -7.42 -3.64 -10.93
N VAL A 398 -8.14 -4.33 -11.80
CA VAL A 398 -7.74 -5.64 -12.34
C VAL A 398 -7.88 -5.61 -13.87
N SER A 399 -6.75 -5.54 -14.58
CA SER A 399 -6.71 -5.31 -16.03
C SER A 399 -7.45 -6.35 -16.87
N ALA A 400 -7.71 -6.02 -18.14
CA ALA A 400 -8.24 -6.97 -19.11
C ALA A 400 -7.32 -8.20 -19.29
N LYS A 401 -5.99 -8.01 -19.20
CA LYS A 401 -4.99 -9.09 -19.19
C LYS A 401 -5.24 -10.07 -18.05
N VAL A 402 -5.24 -9.59 -16.80
CA VAL A 402 -5.45 -10.47 -15.62
C VAL A 402 -6.82 -11.14 -15.65
N PHE A 403 -7.86 -10.44 -16.12
CA PHE A 403 -9.19 -11.03 -16.28
C PHE A 403 -9.20 -12.16 -17.33
N LYS A 404 -8.48 -12.00 -18.44
CA LYS A 404 -8.29 -13.08 -19.42
C LYS A 404 -7.51 -14.24 -18.80
N GLU A 405 -6.42 -13.98 -18.07
CA GLU A 405 -5.62 -15.02 -17.40
C GLU A 405 -6.45 -15.84 -16.40
N VAL A 406 -7.33 -15.20 -15.63
CA VAL A 406 -8.29 -15.89 -14.73
C VAL A 406 -9.33 -16.69 -15.51
N LYS A 407 -9.84 -16.17 -16.65
CA LYS A 407 -10.77 -16.94 -17.52
C LYS A 407 -10.08 -18.16 -18.11
N ASP A 408 -8.92 -17.97 -18.74
CA ASP A 408 -8.12 -19.03 -19.36
C ASP A 408 -7.86 -20.14 -18.34
N ALA A 409 -7.47 -19.79 -17.11
CA ALA A 409 -7.23 -20.76 -16.04
C ALA A 409 -8.50 -21.52 -15.61
N LYS A 410 -9.67 -20.85 -15.56
CA LYS A 410 -10.97 -21.51 -15.31
C LYS A 410 -11.34 -22.45 -16.46
N ASP A 411 -11.04 -22.08 -17.70
CA ASP A 411 -11.16 -22.93 -18.90
C ASP A 411 -10.08 -24.05 -18.93
N GLY A 412 -9.23 -24.17 -17.90
CA GLY A 412 -8.18 -25.18 -17.76
C GLY A 412 -6.82 -24.81 -18.39
N ILE A 413 -6.75 -23.68 -19.09
CA ILE A 413 -5.58 -23.17 -19.81
C ILE A 413 -4.75 -22.29 -18.88
N ILE A 414 -3.65 -22.82 -18.36
CA ILE A 414 -2.61 -21.98 -17.74
C ILE A 414 -1.46 -21.92 -18.74
N ASN A 415 -1.19 -20.71 -19.24
CA ASN A 415 -0.01 -20.45 -20.06
C ASN A 415 1.22 -20.41 -19.16
N GLU A 416 1.71 -21.59 -18.78
CA GLU A 416 3.01 -21.72 -18.14
C GLU A 416 4.10 -21.30 -19.14
N THR A 417 4.52 -20.02 -19.08
CA THR A 417 5.81 -19.64 -19.67
C THR A 417 6.86 -20.50 -18.99
N PRO A 418 7.58 -21.39 -19.70
CA PRO A 418 8.28 -22.48 -19.05
C PRO A 418 9.32 -21.98 -18.04
N VAL A 419 9.07 -22.25 -16.76
CA VAL A 419 10.11 -22.13 -15.73
C VAL A 419 11.10 -23.24 -16.05
N ALA A 420 12.24 -22.86 -16.65
CA ALA A 420 13.31 -23.80 -16.92
C ALA A 420 13.69 -24.51 -15.60
N PRO A 421 13.90 -25.84 -15.62
CA PRO A 421 14.20 -26.60 -14.41
C PRO A 421 15.44 -26.03 -13.73
N GLU A 422 15.46 -26.05 -12.40
CA GLU A 422 16.54 -25.48 -11.61
C GLU A 422 17.88 -26.09 -12.06
N PRO A 423 18.88 -25.28 -12.48
CA PRO A 423 20.17 -25.81 -12.84
C PRO A 423 20.82 -26.41 -11.59
N VAL A 424 21.09 -27.72 -11.64
CA VAL A 424 21.82 -28.42 -10.57
C VAL A 424 23.15 -27.70 -10.37
N VAL A 425 23.32 -27.08 -9.20
CA VAL A 425 24.53 -26.35 -8.85
C VAL A 425 25.68 -27.35 -8.75
N PRO A 426 26.72 -27.26 -9.60
CA PRO A 426 27.89 -28.12 -9.44
C PRO A 426 28.61 -27.75 -8.14
N GLU A 427 29.10 -28.75 -7.41
CA GLU A 427 29.80 -28.52 -6.15
C GLU A 427 31.02 -27.60 -6.36
N PRO A 428 31.29 -26.66 -5.43
CA PRO A 428 32.37 -25.70 -5.58
C PRO A 428 33.73 -26.41 -5.58
N LYS A 429 34.46 -26.25 -6.69
CA LYS A 429 35.82 -26.75 -6.85
C LYS A 429 36.73 -26.07 -5.80
N PRO A 430 37.56 -26.82 -5.04
CA PRO A 430 38.34 -26.24 -3.95
C PRO A 430 39.32 -25.17 -4.43
N GLU A 431 39.39 -24.05 -3.71
CA GLU A 431 40.23 -22.91 -4.04
C GLU A 431 41.74 -23.22 -3.88
N PRO A 432 42.62 -22.62 -4.71
CA PRO A 432 44.05 -22.75 -4.54
C PRO A 432 44.52 -22.07 -3.24
N LYS A 433 45.40 -22.76 -2.52
CA LYS A 433 45.96 -22.30 -1.23
C LYS A 433 46.83 -21.05 -1.43
N PRO A 434 46.69 -19.98 -0.62
CA PRO A 434 47.48 -18.75 -0.79
C PRO A 434 48.97 -18.96 -0.47
N GLU A 435 49.83 -18.26 -1.21
CA GLU A 435 51.28 -18.27 -1.02
C GLU A 435 51.72 -17.42 0.19
N PRO A 436 52.91 -17.68 0.77
CA PRO A 436 53.41 -16.94 1.93
C PRO A 436 53.81 -15.50 1.56
N LYS A 437 53.47 -14.55 2.43
CA LYS A 437 53.90 -13.15 2.31
C LYS A 437 55.29 -12.99 2.96
N PRO A 438 56.27 -12.31 2.32
CA PRO A 438 57.59 -12.10 2.91
C PRO A 438 57.57 -11.15 4.11
N GLU A 439 58.55 -11.33 5.00
CA GLU A 439 58.74 -10.55 6.23
C GLU A 439 59.32 -9.14 5.97
N PRO A 440 59.05 -8.16 6.87
CA PRO A 440 59.60 -6.81 6.76
C PRO A 440 61.03 -6.70 7.29
N THR A 441 61.91 -6.07 6.51
CA THR A 441 63.28 -5.70 6.92
C THR A 441 63.27 -4.53 7.91
N PRO A 442 64.12 -4.50 8.96
CA PRO A 442 64.14 -3.40 9.92
C PRO A 442 64.75 -2.10 9.36
N THR A 443 64.11 -0.97 9.66
CA THR A 443 64.58 0.38 9.33
C THR A 443 65.54 0.91 10.42
N PRO A 444 66.65 1.60 10.08
CA PRO A 444 67.59 2.13 11.08
C PRO A 444 67.05 3.34 11.86
N THR A 445 67.58 3.52 13.07
CA THR A 445 67.29 4.62 14.00
C THR A 445 67.94 5.94 13.57
N PRO A 446 67.26 7.10 13.67
CA PRO A 446 67.89 8.42 13.50
C PRO A 446 68.61 8.90 14.77
N GLU A 447 69.66 9.71 14.57
CA GLU A 447 70.46 10.39 15.61
C GLU A 447 69.85 11.78 15.96
N PRO A 448 69.99 12.31 17.19
CA PRO A 448 69.25 13.52 17.60
C PRO A 448 69.94 14.85 17.22
N GLU A 449 69.16 15.76 16.61
CA GLU A 449 69.55 17.16 16.38
C GLU A 449 69.08 18.11 17.53
N PRO A 450 69.67 19.31 17.66
CA PRO A 450 69.60 20.11 18.90
C PRO A 450 68.31 20.90 19.10
N VAL A 451 68.01 21.19 20.38
CA VAL A 451 66.81 21.91 20.82
C VAL A 451 66.91 23.42 20.56
N VAL A 452 65.85 23.99 19.97
CA VAL A 452 65.59 25.43 19.83
C VAL A 452 64.26 25.74 20.52
N PRO A 453 64.13 26.82 21.31
CA PRO A 453 62.93 27.08 22.12
C PRO A 453 61.67 27.41 21.28
N GLU A 454 60.50 27.04 21.81
CA GLU A 454 59.20 27.17 21.14
C GLU A 454 58.70 28.62 21.00
N PRO A 455 58.05 28.98 19.87
CA PRO A 455 57.10 30.08 19.83
C PRO A 455 55.74 29.66 20.41
N THR A 456 55.10 30.56 21.17
CA THR A 456 53.85 30.31 21.91
C THR A 456 52.70 29.80 21.01
N PRO A 457 51.94 28.77 21.42
CA PRO A 457 50.91 28.18 20.57
C PRO A 457 49.71 29.11 20.34
N THR A 458 49.41 29.42 19.07
CA THR A 458 48.10 29.91 18.66
C THR A 458 47.04 28.81 18.86
N PRO A 459 45.79 29.17 19.22
CA PRO A 459 44.76 28.17 19.47
C PRO A 459 44.44 27.38 18.19
N LYS A 460 44.64 26.06 18.28
CA LYS A 460 44.28 25.11 17.22
C LYS A 460 42.77 25.23 16.93
N PRO A 461 42.35 25.46 15.68
CA PRO A 461 40.93 25.53 15.35
C PRO A 461 40.24 24.20 15.69
N GLU A 462 39.06 24.29 16.30
CA GLU A 462 38.27 23.10 16.64
C GLU A 462 37.93 22.27 15.37
N PRO A 463 37.85 20.94 15.48
CA PRO A 463 37.44 20.11 14.35
C PRO A 463 35.99 20.40 13.97
N VAL A 464 35.81 21.19 12.91
CA VAL A 464 34.51 21.51 12.33
C VAL A 464 33.72 20.22 12.11
N LYS A 465 32.60 20.06 12.82
CA LYS A 465 31.73 18.89 12.69
C LYS A 465 31.36 18.71 11.21
N PRO A 466 31.63 17.55 10.59
CA PRO A 466 31.39 17.37 9.17
C PRO A 466 29.91 17.60 8.86
N GLY A 467 29.65 18.36 7.80
CA GLY A 467 28.29 18.69 7.37
C GLY A 467 27.47 17.43 7.09
N LYS A 468 26.17 17.51 7.36
CA LYS A 468 25.19 16.41 7.17
C LYS A 468 25.36 15.80 5.76
N PRO A 469 25.72 14.50 5.64
CA PRO A 469 26.06 13.90 4.35
C PRO A 469 24.98 14.08 3.29
N ILE A 470 25.39 14.24 2.03
CA ILE A 470 24.49 14.62 0.92
C ILE A 470 24.72 13.76 -0.33
N VAL A 471 23.65 13.20 -0.88
CA VAL A 471 23.65 12.28 -2.03
C VAL A 471 22.74 12.80 -3.12
N CYS A 472 23.18 12.72 -4.38
CA CYS A 472 22.33 12.97 -5.54
C CYS A 472 21.81 11.63 -6.08
N LEU A 473 20.48 11.47 -6.13
CA LEU A 473 19.87 10.34 -6.82
C LEU A 473 19.37 10.79 -8.19
N ASP A 474 19.65 9.98 -9.20
CA ASP A 474 19.21 10.17 -10.57
C ASP A 474 18.31 9.00 -10.97
N TYR A 475 17.10 9.30 -11.45
CA TYR A 475 16.15 8.28 -11.88
C TYR A 475 16.16 8.26 -13.41
N GLY A 476 16.66 7.19 -14.01
CA GLY A 476 16.84 7.05 -15.45
C GLY A 476 15.61 7.44 -16.25
N HIS A 477 15.81 7.96 -17.46
CA HIS A 477 14.73 8.29 -18.42
C HIS A 477 13.73 9.32 -17.87
N GLY A 478 12.56 9.48 -18.50
CA GLY A 478 11.48 10.35 -18.04
C GLY A 478 10.78 11.19 -19.13
N GLY A 479 9.50 11.48 -18.90
CA GLY A 479 8.62 12.20 -19.83
C GLY A 479 8.48 11.45 -21.14
N ASN A 480 8.93 12.06 -22.24
CA ASN A 480 8.90 11.49 -23.59
C ASN A 480 9.88 10.31 -23.77
N ASP A 481 10.85 10.14 -22.88
CA ASP A 481 11.76 9.00 -22.86
C ASP A 481 11.25 7.94 -21.87
N PRO A 482 10.71 6.78 -22.33
CA PRO A 482 10.22 5.72 -21.46
C PRO A 482 11.33 4.86 -20.83
N GLY A 483 12.56 4.94 -21.35
CA GLY A 483 13.58 3.91 -21.18
C GLY A 483 13.18 2.59 -21.82
N ALA A 484 13.81 1.50 -21.38
CA ALA A 484 13.42 0.16 -21.78
C ALA A 484 11.97 -0.15 -21.36
N GLY A 485 11.30 -1.06 -22.08
CA GLY A 485 9.91 -1.41 -21.82
C GLY A 485 9.56 -2.83 -22.27
N TYR A 486 8.68 -3.47 -21.51
CA TYR A 486 8.30 -4.87 -21.72
C TYR A 486 6.87 -5.11 -21.24
N GLN A 487 6.03 -5.72 -22.07
CA GLN A 487 4.62 -6.01 -21.76
C GLN A 487 3.82 -4.81 -21.18
N GLY A 488 4.14 -3.58 -21.60
CA GLY A 488 3.53 -2.32 -21.13
C GLY A 488 4.18 -1.68 -19.90
N ARG A 489 5.11 -2.39 -19.22
CA ARG A 489 6.01 -1.85 -18.19
C ARG A 489 7.01 -0.89 -18.81
N LYS A 490 7.42 0.16 -18.08
CA LYS A 490 8.43 1.15 -18.54
C LYS A 490 9.46 1.42 -17.46
N GLU A 491 10.72 1.46 -17.85
CA GLU A 491 11.85 1.72 -16.96
C GLU A 491 11.72 3.07 -16.24
N LYS A 492 11.25 4.12 -16.92
CA LYS A 492 11.06 5.44 -16.31
C LYS A 492 10.09 5.45 -15.12
N GLU A 493 9.22 4.43 -15.00
CA GLU A 493 8.23 4.25 -13.93
C GLU A 493 8.83 3.45 -12.76
N ASP A 494 9.56 2.37 -13.05
CA ASP A 494 10.28 1.57 -12.04
C ASP A 494 11.38 2.39 -11.34
N THR A 495 12.21 3.09 -12.11
CA THR A 495 13.37 3.85 -11.62
C THR A 495 12.98 4.95 -10.64
N ILE A 496 11.90 5.68 -10.90
CA ILE A 496 11.37 6.70 -9.97
C ILE A 496 10.66 6.10 -8.76
N ALA A 497 10.00 4.95 -8.91
CA ALA A 497 9.33 4.27 -7.80
C ALA A 497 10.35 3.74 -6.78
N THR A 498 11.31 2.92 -7.22
CA THR A 498 12.37 2.40 -6.35
C THR A 498 13.31 3.52 -5.87
N GLY A 499 13.58 4.51 -6.71
CA GLY A 499 14.39 5.68 -6.36
C GLY A 499 13.82 6.50 -5.20
N LYS A 500 12.52 6.82 -5.23
CA LYS A 500 11.86 7.54 -4.12
C LYS A 500 11.91 6.77 -2.81
N LEU A 501 11.80 5.44 -2.86
CA LEU A 501 11.91 4.57 -1.69
C LEU A 501 13.32 4.59 -1.08
N ILE A 502 14.37 4.60 -1.92
CA ILE A 502 15.77 4.77 -1.47
C ILE A 502 15.97 6.18 -0.91
N ALA A 503 15.52 7.22 -1.62
CA ALA A 503 15.64 8.63 -1.21
C ALA A 503 15.08 8.89 0.19
N ALA A 504 13.89 8.35 0.46
CA ALA A 504 13.23 8.54 1.74
C ALA A 504 13.88 7.71 2.87
N ASN A 505 14.38 6.50 2.56
CA ASN A 505 15.19 5.73 3.52
C ASN A 505 16.49 6.46 3.90
N LEU A 506 17.20 7.04 2.94
CA LEU A 506 18.40 7.85 3.19
C LEU A 506 18.06 9.07 4.06
N ARG A 507 16.98 9.78 3.74
CA ARG A 507 16.46 10.91 4.55
C ARG A 507 16.12 10.50 5.99
N ARG A 508 15.48 9.33 6.19
CA ARG A 508 15.19 8.74 7.51
C ARG A 508 16.46 8.49 8.36
N HIS A 509 17.59 8.26 7.71
CA HIS A 509 18.89 8.05 8.35
C HIS A 509 19.74 9.32 8.51
N GLY A 510 19.17 10.50 8.20
CA GLY A 510 19.89 11.76 8.34
C GLY A 510 20.80 12.10 7.16
N VAL A 511 20.66 11.43 6.01
CA VAL A 511 21.30 11.85 4.75
C VAL A 511 20.42 12.88 4.06
N THR A 512 21.01 13.98 3.59
CA THR A 512 20.33 14.93 2.70
C THR A 512 20.31 14.32 1.29
N VAL A 513 19.16 14.32 0.63
CA VAL A 513 19.03 13.78 -0.74
C VAL A 513 18.43 14.83 -1.65
N ASP A 514 19.02 14.99 -2.83
CA ASP A 514 18.48 15.74 -3.96
C ASP A 514 18.22 14.79 -5.13
N GLU A 515 17.03 14.84 -5.73
CA GLU A 515 16.68 14.12 -6.96
C GLU A 515 16.89 14.97 -8.21
N THR A 516 17.45 14.39 -9.29
CA THR A 516 17.44 15.03 -10.62
C THR A 516 16.00 15.26 -11.13
N ARG A 517 15.10 14.29 -10.87
CA ARG A 517 13.65 14.39 -11.10
C ARG A 517 12.83 13.81 -9.96
N SER A 518 11.85 14.57 -9.48
CA SER A 518 10.84 14.12 -8.50
C SER A 518 9.52 13.67 -9.15
N SER A 519 9.39 13.86 -10.46
CA SER A 519 8.20 13.58 -11.27
C SER A 519 8.57 12.88 -12.59
N ASP A 520 7.55 12.54 -13.38
CA ASP A 520 7.73 12.10 -14.76
C ASP A 520 7.96 13.32 -15.69
N LYS A 521 9.21 13.78 -15.76
CA LYS A 521 9.67 14.84 -16.68
C LYS A 521 10.81 14.34 -17.56
N THR A 522 10.92 14.86 -18.77
CA THR A 522 12.11 14.68 -19.60
C THR A 522 13.26 15.50 -19.03
N MET A 523 14.47 14.92 -19.07
CA MET A 523 15.71 15.55 -18.61
C MET A 523 16.89 14.83 -19.26
N SER A 524 17.73 15.57 -19.97
CA SER A 524 18.88 15.05 -20.71
C SER A 524 20.02 14.57 -19.80
N LEU A 525 20.96 13.81 -20.36
CA LEU A 525 22.15 13.34 -19.64
C LEU A 525 23.07 14.49 -19.21
N ASP A 526 23.12 15.57 -20.01
CA ASP A 526 23.85 16.81 -19.70
C ASP A 526 23.21 17.58 -18.55
N GLU A 527 21.88 17.73 -18.54
CA GLU A 527 21.17 18.36 -17.41
C GLU A 527 21.36 17.58 -16.10
N ARG A 528 21.42 16.25 -16.14
CA ARG A 528 21.67 15.39 -14.96
C ARG A 528 23.08 15.59 -14.42
N ALA A 529 24.10 15.54 -15.29
CA ALA A 529 25.48 15.82 -14.91
C ALA A 529 25.65 17.27 -14.39
N LYS A 530 25.04 18.26 -15.06
CA LYS A 530 25.02 19.66 -14.60
C LYS A 530 24.31 19.83 -13.27
N PHE A 531 23.20 19.13 -13.02
CA PHE A 531 22.51 19.13 -11.72
C PHE A 531 23.40 18.54 -10.61
N ALA A 532 24.01 17.38 -10.85
CA ALA A 532 24.95 16.75 -9.93
C ALA A 532 26.18 17.63 -9.67
N ASN A 533 26.65 18.40 -10.65
CA ASN A 533 27.79 19.30 -10.52
C ASN A 533 27.50 20.63 -9.80
N LYS A 534 26.25 20.90 -9.37
CA LYS A 534 25.90 22.11 -8.59
C LYS A 534 26.29 22.05 -7.11
N LYS A 535 26.56 20.86 -6.56
CA LYS A 535 26.95 20.65 -5.16
C LYS A 535 28.05 19.58 -5.07
N ASN A 536 28.87 19.63 -4.02
CA ASN A 536 29.81 18.54 -3.71
C ASN A 536 29.07 17.40 -3.00
N TYR A 537 28.40 16.54 -3.77
CA TYR A 537 27.77 15.33 -3.25
C TYR A 537 28.82 14.30 -2.79
N ASN A 538 28.52 13.58 -1.70
CA ASN A 538 29.30 12.41 -1.29
C ASN A 538 29.26 11.31 -2.37
N TYR A 539 28.09 11.13 -2.98
CA TYR A 539 27.83 10.17 -4.05
C TYR A 539 26.78 10.70 -5.05
N PHE A 540 26.95 10.33 -6.32
CA PHE A 540 25.91 10.39 -7.35
C PHE A 540 25.52 8.96 -7.74
N ILE A 541 24.22 8.68 -7.79
CA ILE A 541 23.70 7.32 -7.95
C ILE A 541 22.55 7.35 -8.96
N SER A 542 22.81 6.83 -10.16
CA SER A 542 21.80 6.70 -11.21
C SER A 542 21.13 5.32 -11.14
N LEU A 543 19.81 5.27 -11.33
CA LEU A 543 18.99 4.06 -11.23
C LEU A 543 18.34 3.75 -12.59
N HIS A 544 18.52 2.51 -13.04
CA HIS A 544 18.10 2.00 -14.34
C HIS A 544 17.49 0.58 -14.23
N ARG A 545 16.86 0.11 -15.32
CA ARG A 545 16.47 -1.29 -15.54
C ARG A 545 17.03 -1.73 -16.90
N ASN A 546 17.80 -2.81 -16.90
CA ASN A 546 18.50 -3.26 -18.10
C ASN A 546 17.53 -3.86 -19.13
N ALA A 547 17.97 -4.00 -20.38
CA ALA A 547 17.25 -4.75 -21.40
C ALA A 547 18.21 -5.32 -22.46
N PHE A 548 17.78 -6.37 -23.17
CA PHE A 548 18.55 -6.95 -24.26
C PHE A 548 17.62 -7.53 -25.34
N VAL A 549 17.55 -8.86 -25.42
CA VAL A 549 16.53 -9.61 -26.15
C VAL A 549 15.67 -10.27 -25.07
N PRO A 550 14.33 -10.17 -25.13
CA PRO A 550 13.46 -10.66 -24.08
C PRO A 550 13.73 -12.11 -23.66
N GLU A 551 13.74 -12.33 -22.36
CA GLU A 551 14.05 -13.58 -21.68
C GLU A 551 15.46 -14.18 -21.98
N LYS A 552 16.40 -13.43 -22.59
CA LYS A 552 17.76 -13.90 -22.89
C LYS A 552 18.87 -13.38 -21.97
N ALA A 553 18.64 -12.31 -21.22
CA ALA A 553 19.60 -11.78 -20.26
C ALA A 553 18.90 -11.42 -18.95
N HIS A 554 19.58 -11.66 -17.82
CA HIS A 554 19.06 -11.37 -16.50
C HIS A 554 20.16 -11.23 -15.44
N GLY A 555 19.79 -10.69 -14.30
CA GLY A 555 20.64 -10.35 -13.17
C GLY A 555 20.91 -8.85 -13.03
N VAL A 556 21.48 -8.48 -11.89
CA VAL A 556 21.87 -7.11 -11.55
C VAL A 556 23.31 -6.81 -11.97
N GLU A 557 23.60 -5.59 -12.38
CA GLU A 557 24.96 -5.10 -12.63
C GLU A 557 25.09 -3.65 -12.16
N THR A 558 26.26 -3.28 -11.64
CA THR A 558 26.53 -1.92 -11.15
C THR A 558 27.73 -1.35 -11.89
N TRP A 559 27.58 -0.16 -12.46
CA TRP A 559 28.53 0.44 -13.39
C TRP A 559 29.26 1.65 -12.77
N VAL A 560 30.56 1.75 -13.06
CA VAL A 560 31.42 2.89 -12.75
C VAL A 560 32.08 3.44 -14.03
N SER A 561 32.64 4.66 -13.97
CA SER A 561 33.45 5.24 -15.05
C SER A 561 34.78 4.47 -15.26
N ASN A 562 35.52 4.81 -16.31
CA ASN A 562 36.93 4.41 -16.46
C ASN A 562 37.81 5.61 -16.85
N PRO A 563 38.73 6.06 -15.99
CA PRO A 563 38.97 5.60 -14.61
C PRO A 563 37.80 5.93 -13.67
N SER A 564 37.72 5.25 -12.52
CA SER A 564 36.78 5.54 -11.45
C SER A 564 37.50 5.85 -10.14
N SER A 565 36.84 6.61 -9.25
CA SER A 565 37.30 6.76 -7.87
C SER A 565 37.25 5.43 -7.11
N ALA A 566 38.05 5.32 -6.03
CA ALA A 566 37.97 4.18 -5.11
C ALA A 566 36.59 4.10 -4.41
N LYS A 567 36.01 5.26 -4.04
CA LYS A 567 34.67 5.39 -3.47
C LYS A 567 33.58 4.84 -4.39
N SER A 568 33.64 5.16 -5.68
CA SER A 568 32.73 4.60 -6.70
C SER A 568 32.80 3.07 -6.75
N LYS A 569 34.00 2.48 -6.65
CA LYS A 569 34.19 1.03 -6.65
C LYS A 569 33.64 0.37 -5.39
N ALA A 570 33.96 0.90 -4.21
CA ALA A 570 33.48 0.39 -2.93
C ALA A 570 31.94 0.41 -2.85
N LEU A 571 31.33 1.56 -3.16
CA LEU A 571 29.86 1.68 -3.22
C LEU A 571 29.25 0.72 -4.25
N ALA A 572 29.82 0.62 -5.45
CA ALA A 572 29.30 -0.30 -6.47
C ALA A 572 29.38 -1.77 -6.03
N GLN A 573 30.47 -2.19 -5.39
CA GLN A 573 30.64 -3.54 -4.86
C GLN A 573 29.65 -3.83 -3.72
N SER A 574 29.46 -2.86 -2.82
CA SER A 574 28.53 -2.95 -1.71
C SER A 574 27.07 -3.05 -2.19
N ILE A 575 26.67 -2.23 -3.17
CA ILE A 575 25.37 -2.30 -3.85
C ILE A 575 25.18 -3.66 -4.53
N GLN A 576 26.15 -4.07 -5.37
CA GLN A 576 26.08 -5.30 -6.15
C GLN A 576 25.85 -6.51 -5.25
N LYS A 577 26.65 -6.65 -4.18
CA LYS A 577 26.49 -7.70 -3.17
C LYS A 577 25.09 -7.68 -2.54
N ASN A 578 24.63 -6.52 -2.07
CA ASN A 578 23.33 -6.37 -1.42
C ASN A 578 22.16 -6.75 -2.36
N LEU A 579 22.28 -6.51 -3.67
CA LEU A 579 21.27 -6.91 -4.66
C LEU A 579 21.32 -8.41 -4.98
N VAL A 580 22.50 -9.02 -5.03
CA VAL A 580 22.65 -10.48 -5.19
C VAL A 580 22.07 -11.22 -3.97
N GLU A 581 22.25 -10.70 -2.76
CA GLU A 581 21.62 -11.22 -1.53
C GLU A 581 20.07 -11.18 -1.54
N VAL A 582 19.44 -10.43 -2.46
CA VAL A 582 17.99 -10.47 -2.68
C VAL A 582 17.55 -11.71 -3.50
N GLY A 583 18.47 -12.32 -4.25
CA GLY A 583 18.24 -13.48 -5.13
C GLY A 583 18.34 -13.18 -6.63
N PHE A 584 18.83 -11.99 -7.03
CA PHE A 584 19.16 -11.72 -8.44
C PHE A 584 20.44 -12.46 -8.86
N ASN A 585 20.51 -12.83 -10.14
CA ASN A 585 21.75 -13.35 -10.72
C ASN A 585 22.85 -12.27 -10.68
N ASP A 586 24.08 -12.65 -10.30
CA ASP A 586 25.20 -11.73 -10.27
C ASP A 586 25.80 -11.57 -11.66
N ARG A 587 25.96 -10.32 -12.11
CA ARG A 587 26.66 -9.97 -13.35
C ARG A 587 27.92 -9.13 -13.09
N GLY A 588 28.23 -8.84 -11.82
CA GLY A 588 29.40 -8.11 -11.35
C GLY A 588 29.33 -6.59 -11.47
N VAL A 589 30.33 -5.95 -10.85
CA VAL A 589 30.63 -4.51 -11.04
C VAL A 589 31.44 -4.31 -12.31
N LYS A 590 31.05 -3.35 -13.15
CA LYS A 590 31.62 -3.13 -14.49
C LYS A 590 32.04 -1.69 -14.71
N ALA A 591 32.92 -1.45 -15.69
CA ALA A 591 33.41 -0.11 -16.03
C ALA A 591 32.99 0.31 -17.44
N LYS A 592 32.28 1.44 -17.56
CA LYS A 592 31.87 2.05 -18.84
C LYS A 592 31.64 3.55 -18.67
N ASN A 593 32.14 4.34 -19.62
CA ASN A 593 32.00 5.80 -19.61
C ASN A 593 30.62 6.27 -20.10
N PHE A 594 29.56 5.82 -19.43
CA PHE A 594 28.22 6.41 -19.54
C PHE A 594 28.28 7.91 -19.17
N TYR A 595 27.47 8.73 -19.83
CA TYR A 595 27.57 10.19 -19.75
C TYR A 595 27.51 10.72 -18.30
N VAL A 596 26.51 10.27 -17.54
CA VAL A 596 26.30 10.70 -16.14
C VAL A 596 27.38 10.16 -15.17
N LEU A 597 28.16 9.16 -15.56
CA LEU A 597 29.32 8.68 -14.80
C LEU A 597 30.61 9.42 -15.19
N LYS A 598 30.77 9.77 -16.47
CA LYS A 598 31.97 10.45 -16.99
C LYS A 598 32.01 11.94 -16.63
N TYR A 599 30.87 12.62 -16.67
CA TYR A 599 30.80 14.09 -16.55
C TYR A 599 30.31 14.60 -15.18
N THR A 600 30.02 13.70 -14.23
CA THR A 600 29.72 14.05 -12.84
C THR A 600 31.01 14.09 -12.00
N LYS A 601 31.23 15.16 -11.25
CA LYS A 601 32.42 15.37 -10.40
C LYS A 601 32.39 14.59 -9.09
N ALA A 602 31.20 14.30 -8.56
CA ALA A 602 31.01 13.48 -7.37
C ALA A 602 31.30 11.99 -7.68
N PRO A 603 31.71 11.17 -6.69
CA PRO A 603 31.84 9.72 -6.86
C PRO A 603 30.53 9.10 -7.41
N ALA A 604 30.57 8.69 -8.68
CA ALA A 604 29.39 8.26 -9.42
C ALA A 604 29.29 6.72 -9.52
N VAL A 605 28.07 6.20 -9.47
CA VAL A 605 27.68 4.82 -9.82
C VAL A 605 26.35 4.81 -10.59
N LEU A 606 26.11 3.78 -11.42
CA LEU A 606 24.82 3.51 -12.06
C LEU A 606 24.40 2.07 -11.74
N ILE A 607 23.16 1.87 -11.32
CA ILE A 607 22.63 0.57 -10.88
C ILE A 607 21.60 0.06 -11.88
N GLU A 608 21.84 -1.13 -12.45
CA GLU A 608 20.86 -1.87 -13.22
C GLU A 608 20.07 -2.80 -12.28
N LEU A 609 18.84 -2.42 -11.95
CA LEU A 609 17.99 -3.12 -10.96
C LEU A 609 17.30 -4.37 -11.53
N GLY A 610 18.06 -5.18 -12.27
CA GLY A 610 17.59 -6.35 -13.02
C GLY A 610 17.00 -5.97 -14.39
N PHE A 611 16.86 -6.97 -15.27
CA PHE A 611 16.38 -6.80 -16.64
C PHE A 611 14.86 -6.59 -16.67
N ILE A 612 14.36 -5.56 -17.37
CA ILE A 612 12.92 -5.28 -17.50
C ILE A 612 12.23 -6.23 -18.47
N ASP A 613 12.98 -6.82 -19.40
CA ASP A 613 12.54 -7.78 -20.40
C ASP A 613 12.77 -9.25 -19.97
N HIS A 614 12.96 -9.50 -18.68
CA HIS A 614 13.10 -10.83 -18.10
C HIS A 614 12.10 -11.07 -16.95
N THR A 615 11.29 -12.12 -17.06
CA THR A 615 10.17 -12.40 -16.15
C THR A 615 10.63 -12.68 -14.71
N LYS A 616 11.74 -13.42 -14.50
CA LYS A 616 12.27 -13.67 -13.14
C LYS A 616 12.81 -12.40 -12.46
N ASP A 617 13.38 -11.48 -13.23
CA ASP A 617 13.93 -10.24 -12.67
C ASP A 617 12.82 -9.27 -12.31
N ASN A 618 11.76 -9.18 -13.12
CA ASN A 618 10.53 -8.48 -12.76
C ASN A 618 9.87 -9.09 -11.52
N LEU A 619 9.79 -10.42 -11.41
CA LEU A 619 9.22 -11.10 -10.24
C LEU A 619 10.03 -10.82 -8.96
N LEU A 620 11.36 -10.84 -9.04
CA LEU A 620 12.23 -10.44 -7.92
C LEU A 620 12.06 -8.96 -7.58
N TYR A 621 12.02 -8.08 -8.58
CA TYR A 621 11.81 -6.65 -8.41
C TYR A 621 10.49 -6.34 -7.69
N ASP A 622 9.38 -6.93 -8.14
CA ASP A 622 8.04 -6.70 -7.58
C ASP A 622 7.85 -7.37 -6.21
N LEU A 623 8.35 -8.60 -6.00
CA LEU A 623 8.17 -9.33 -4.73
C LEU A 623 9.19 -8.96 -3.65
N LYS A 624 10.35 -8.42 -4.01
CA LYS A 624 11.46 -8.13 -3.09
C LYS A 624 11.84 -6.64 -3.03
N GLN A 625 11.00 -5.74 -3.52
CA GLN A 625 11.25 -4.28 -3.53
C GLN A 625 11.77 -3.75 -2.17
N ILE A 626 11.25 -4.24 -1.04
CA ILE A 626 11.69 -3.83 0.31
C ILE A 626 13.15 -4.24 0.57
N GLN A 627 13.53 -5.45 0.17
CA GLN A 627 14.89 -5.97 0.29
C GLN A 627 15.85 -5.25 -0.66
N ILE A 628 15.43 -4.95 -1.89
CA ILE A 628 16.18 -4.14 -2.87
C ILE A 628 16.47 -2.75 -2.29
N VAL A 629 15.43 -2.05 -1.84
CA VAL A 629 15.55 -0.71 -1.26
C VAL A 629 16.39 -0.74 0.02
N LYS A 630 16.19 -1.71 0.92
CA LYS A 630 17.00 -1.87 2.12
C LYS A 630 18.47 -2.14 1.76
N GLY A 631 18.75 -3.02 0.81
CA GLY A 631 20.10 -3.39 0.40
C GLY A 631 20.87 -2.21 -0.18
N VAL A 632 20.29 -1.55 -1.19
CA VAL A 632 20.88 -0.34 -1.81
C VAL A 632 21.06 0.78 -0.78
N THR A 633 20.08 1.02 0.10
CA THR A 633 20.23 2.01 1.18
C THR A 633 21.34 1.60 2.16
N SER A 634 21.41 0.34 2.56
CA SER A 634 22.41 -0.16 3.52
C SER A 634 23.83 -0.01 2.98
N ALA A 635 24.04 -0.29 1.69
CA ALA A 635 25.29 -0.04 1.00
C ALA A 635 25.68 1.44 1.03
N ILE A 636 24.76 2.34 0.64
CA ILE A 636 24.99 3.79 0.63
C ILE A 636 25.29 4.32 2.04
N LEU A 637 24.56 3.88 3.07
CA LEU A 637 24.77 4.33 4.44
C LEU A 637 26.09 3.82 5.02
N GLY A 638 26.48 2.58 4.74
CA GLY A 638 27.78 2.03 5.12
C GLY A 638 28.95 2.86 4.55
N GLU A 639 28.87 3.21 3.27
CA GLU A 639 29.84 4.10 2.58
C GLU A 639 29.82 5.57 3.05
N LEU A 640 28.85 5.94 3.90
CA LEU A 640 28.77 7.23 4.58
C LEU A 640 29.10 7.12 6.08
N GLY A 641 29.46 5.93 6.58
CA GLY A 641 29.72 5.69 8.01
C GLY A 641 28.47 5.67 8.90
N ILE A 642 27.27 5.53 8.31
CA ILE A 642 25.98 5.58 9.01
C ILE A 642 25.45 4.15 9.16
N GLN A 643 25.06 3.76 10.37
CA GLN A 643 24.38 2.48 10.60
C GLN A 643 22.92 2.52 10.11
N TYR A 644 22.52 1.48 9.35
CA TYR A 644 21.11 1.26 9.00
C TYR A 644 20.31 0.89 10.27
N LYS A 645 19.34 1.72 10.62
CA LYS A 645 18.36 1.52 11.69
C LYS A 645 17.10 0.94 11.04
N ASN A 646 16.63 -0.20 11.55
CA ASN A 646 15.47 -0.90 10.97
C ASN A 646 14.22 -0.02 10.98
#